data_AF-A0AAW6UUZ4-F1
#
_entry.id   AF-A0AAW6UUZ4-F1
#
_cell.length_a   1.000
_cell.length_b   1.000
_cell.length_c   1.000
_cell.angle_alpha   90.00
_cell.angle_beta   90.00
_cell.angle_gamma   90.00
#
_symmetry.space_group_name_H-M   'P 1'
#
loop_
_entity.id
_entity.type
_entity.pdbx_description
1 polymer ?
#
loop_
_entity_poly.entity_id
_entity_poly.type
_entity_poly.pdbx_seq_one_letter_code
_entity_poly.pdbx_strand_id
1 'polypeptide(L)'
;MKLRIYHNELDPLEFSEKEYECLLKDWLQTREEYPDARLYKDSICAQNDVTPKTKQEALQLLHADGDYFVLCHAGTPFEIFMVVVMVISAGLAIYTYMNMPEVNNDQSTGSGNNSLSSRQNKHRTSERVPDIYGTVKSTPDLIAPVYRYYADNVQVEECLLDVGTGYFDINPDQIKEGETPISSIEGASLSAYEPNKLITGTPQVLIGEPFNQPPIVAKQVSSIDGKQKLISPNNSKLSYTNTSFSGNKIIVAASVQYTENDIIFTGGGSMGPTQWISVPRDVYADFNNNFVNGEQIAIENAIYGSAPNANISGTTDVGVNGVLTIAAATDITDPQKYKKIRISALTVDDLTEGQLSLAGEYSVSNIVKTGSSGAWFYEVTLAANYQETNINFGRLSADGEGILSGVLTDHDENIDLSGTYTISSVSGNEITLVNPSAVNPDWLLIDNLTAQQIADMLGRSITFKGTDENFIGWYYAGNQDTEGMMLNFIAANGIYEEDRAKQVAVEVQYQQVINGVPTGEIYSAGMTMQGRANSRDQVGATIREQLPFTGQFRFRVKRINDNGNGANLIDDVVFESAYSFYATKKSAYEHDTVIRLKRLAIGSGTNASELNMPVTRKLFSYRGGVKSAQRIPTNNFADIIINVALDPFIGRFNISEIDVLSLYAVSDEIEAYFGTSKACEFNYTFDNKNSSYQEMAFAIAEAVFCTARRENGTHFFNFEKETPNSLILFNHRNMKPQTFRLSDTFGIEDEYDGVEFKWRDASDDYAEAVIKLPHDGLANYKTIESNGVTNPVQAHFLAHRAWNKMRFSRKAIEFTAYGEADLVTRNDRIAVVGDLFKMTGSGEIESQSNTVLTLDNPVLLNAADNYAIHLQLKDGSVDVIDIVSQINDSQIQLARIPLIPLVVSDGSKVVNATYSITKANEIESEAYLIQEKSPSATFESSVSAIQYDSRYYGNDKDHINNLI
;
A
#
# COMPACT_ATOMS: atom_id res chain seq x y z
N MET A 1 47.69 -42.76 3.56
CA MET A 1 46.67 -42.63 2.51
C MET A 1 45.52 -41.86 3.12
N LYS A 2 45.05 -40.83 2.43
CA LYS A 2 44.07 -39.91 2.98
C LYS A 2 42.75 -40.02 2.23
N LEU A 3 41.67 -40.06 2.99
CA LEU A 3 40.30 -39.94 2.51
C LEU A 3 39.78 -38.56 2.91
N ARG A 4 39.47 -37.72 1.92
CA ARG A 4 38.83 -36.43 2.14
C ARG A 4 37.35 -36.53 1.85
N ILE A 5 36.51 -36.21 2.81
CA ILE A 5 35.06 -36.30 2.73
C ILE A 5 34.50 -34.87 2.71
N TYR A 6 33.86 -34.50 1.61
CA TYR A 6 33.22 -33.22 1.38
C TYR A 6 31.73 -33.35 1.68
N HIS A 7 31.27 -32.57 2.66
CA HIS A 7 29.88 -32.58 3.11
C HIS A 7 29.00 -31.62 2.30
N ASN A 8 29.60 -30.62 1.64
CA ASN A 8 28.92 -29.60 0.83
C ASN A 8 29.53 -29.56 -0.58
N GLU A 9 28.71 -29.64 -1.64
CA GLU A 9 29.19 -29.64 -3.03
C GLU A 9 29.65 -28.26 -3.52
N LEU A 10 29.17 -27.19 -2.88
CA LEU A 10 29.40 -25.81 -3.31
C LEU A 10 30.55 -25.12 -2.56
N ASP A 11 31.04 -25.72 -1.48
CA ASP A 11 32.16 -25.19 -0.69
C ASP A 11 33.35 -26.18 -0.65
N PRO A 12 34.37 -25.99 -1.51
CA PRO A 12 35.54 -26.87 -1.56
C PRO A 12 36.47 -26.73 -0.35
N LEU A 13 36.20 -25.79 0.57
CA LEU A 13 36.98 -25.59 1.79
C LEU A 13 36.39 -26.36 2.99
N GLU A 14 35.14 -26.83 2.89
CA GLU A 14 34.44 -27.58 3.93
C GLU A 14 34.61 -29.10 3.73
N PHE A 15 35.70 -29.65 4.27
CA PHE A 15 35.96 -31.10 4.23
C PHE A 15 36.52 -31.65 5.54
N SER A 16 36.24 -32.92 5.79
CA SER A 16 36.91 -33.71 6.82
C SER A 16 37.96 -34.62 6.19
N GLU A 17 39.18 -34.62 6.72
CA GLU A 17 40.26 -35.49 6.28
C GLU A 17 40.50 -36.59 7.32
N LYS A 18 40.58 -37.85 6.87
CA LYS A 18 40.88 -39.00 7.70
C LYS A 18 41.91 -39.89 7.02
N GLU A 19 42.80 -40.50 7.80
CA GLU A 19 43.64 -41.60 7.30
C GLU A 19 42.88 -42.92 7.35
N TYR A 20 42.99 -43.71 6.29
CA TYR A 20 42.32 -45.01 6.18
C TYR A 20 43.33 -46.16 6.07
N GLU A 21 43.02 -47.30 6.71
CA GLU A 21 43.76 -48.56 6.55
C GLU A 21 43.15 -49.45 5.45
N CYS A 22 41.83 -49.36 5.24
CA CYS A 22 41.11 -50.12 4.22
C CYS A 22 40.03 -49.24 3.59
N LEU A 23 40.28 -48.76 2.36
CA LEU A 23 39.40 -47.80 1.68
C LEU A 23 37.96 -48.30 1.58
N LEU A 24 37.78 -49.58 1.27
CA LEU A 24 36.45 -50.19 1.18
C LEU A 24 35.63 -50.05 2.46
N LYS A 25 36.27 -50.23 3.63
CA LYS A 25 35.58 -50.18 4.93
C LYS A 25 35.13 -48.76 5.25
N ASP A 26 36.03 -47.78 5.11
CA ASP A 26 35.73 -46.37 5.38
C ASP A 26 34.74 -45.80 4.35
N TRP A 27 34.84 -46.22 3.08
CA TRP A 27 33.88 -45.89 2.04
C TRP A 27 32.46 -46.41 2.34
N LEU A 28 32.33 -47.69 2.74
CA LEU A 28 31.02 -48.27 3.07
C LEU A 28 30.39 -47.58 4.28
N GLN A 29 31.18 -47.22 5.29
CA GLN A 29 30.69 -46.47 6.45
C GLN A 29 30.18 -45.08 6.03
N THR A 30 30.92 -44.38 5.17
CA THR A 30 30.51 -43.06 4.67
C THR A 30 29.25 -43.16 3.81
N ARG A 31 29.11 -44.20 2.99
CA ARG A 31 27.92 -44.43 2.17
C ARG A 31 26.69 -44.90 2.96
N GLU A 32 26.88 -45.48 4.13
CA GLU A 32 25.79 -45.80 5.05
C GLU A 32 25.22 -44.52 5.69
N GLU A 33 26.06 -43.54 5.96
CA GLU A 33 25.66 -42.22 6.47
C GLU A 33 25.09 -41.31 5.35
N TYR A 34 25.68 -41.36 4.15
CA TYR A 34 25.30 -40.57 2.97
C TYR A 34 25.04 -41.50 1.75
N PRO A 35 23.79 -41.93 1.51
CA PRO A 35 23.46 -42.93 0.48
C PRO A 35 23.86 -42.55 -0.95
N ASP A 36 23.83 -41.25 -1.26
CA ASP A 36 24.11 -40.67 -2.57
C ASP A 36 25.60 -40.32 -2.77
N ALA A 37 26.47 -40.69 -1.82
CA ALA A 37 27.88 -40.35 -1.89
C ALA A 37 28.56 -40.96 -3.12
N ARG A 38 29.57 -40.27 -3.65
CA ARG A 38 30.47 -40.75 -4.72
C ARG A 38 31.93 -40.72 -4.31
N LEU A 39 32.70 -41.68 -4.82
CA LEU A 39 34.12 -41.86 -4.55
C LEU A 39 34.95 -41.51 -5.80
N TYR A 40 35.94 -40.66 -5.62
CA TYR A 40 36.84 -40.20 -6.66
C TYR A 40 38.30 -40.49 -6.31
N LYS A 41 39.12 -40.77 -7.33
CA LYS A 41 40.56 -40.96 -7.17
C LYS A 41 41.33 -39.71 -7.62
N ASP A 42 42.30 -39.26 -6.84
CA ASP A 42 43.18 -38.09 -7.10
C ASP A 42 42.49 -36.70 -7.18
N SER A 43 41.34 -36.55 -7.85
CA SER A 43 40.55 -35.31 -7.91
C SER A 43 39.07 -35.57 -8.23
N ILE A 44 38.17 -34.69 -7.78
CA ILE A 44 36.72 -34.79 -8.04
C ILE A 44 36.43 -34.35 -9.47
N CYS A 45 36.31 -35.31 -10.39
CA CYS A 45 35.83 -35.10 -11.76
C CYS A 45 35.21 -36.37 -12.32
N ALA A 46 34.39 -36.25 -13.38
CA ALA A 46 33.65 -37.39 -13.95
C ALA A 46 34.55 -38.52 -14.47
N GLN A 47 35.76 -38.21 -14.94
CA GLN A 47 36.73 -39.21 -15.44
C GLN A 47 37.39 -40.01 -14.30
N ASN A 48 37.37 -39.47 -13.08
CA ASN A 48 38.00 -40.05 -11.89
C ASN A 48 36.97 -40.65 -10.91
N ASP A 49 35.70 -40.74 -11.29
CA ASP A 49 34.64 -41.41 -10.52
C ASP A 49 34.90 -42.91 -10.48
N VAL A 50 35.34 -43.39 -9.31
CA VAL A 50 35.62 -44.80 -9.02
C VAL A 50 34.58 -45.40 -8.07
N THR A 51 33.39 -44.80 -8.00
CA THR A 51 32.28 -45.27 -7.17
C THR A 51 31.91 -46.70 -7.58
N PRO A 52 32.08 -47.70 -6.71
CA PRO A 52 31.82 -49.09 -7.08
C PRO A 52 30.32 -49.30 -7.31
N LYS A 53 29.98 -49.85 -8.47
CA LYS A 53 28.59 -50.18 -8.87
C LYS A 53 28.30 -51.68 -8.70
N THR A 54 29.33 -52.52 -8.71
CA THR A 54 29.21 -53.97 -8.52
C THR A 54 30.01 -54.46 -7.31
N LYS A 55 29.64 -55.62 -6.74
CA LYS A 55 30.38 -56.23 -5.63
C LYS A 55 31.83 -56.55 -5.99
N GLN A 56 32.09 -56.86 -7.26
CA GLN A 56 33.43 -57.17 -7.77
C GLN A 56 34.31 -55.91 -7.83
N GLU A 57 33.76 -54.77 -8.22
CA GLU A 57 34.46 -53.46 -8.16
C GLU A 57 34.70 -53.01 -6.72
N ALA A 58 33.74 -53.22 -5.81
CA ALA A 58 33.91 -52.90 -4.40
C ALA A 58 35.09 -53.69 -3.78
N LEU A 59 35.24 -54.98 -4.14
CA LEU A 59 36.36 -55.80 -3.68
C LEU A 59 37.73 -55.29 -4.14
N GLN A 60 37.81 -54.55 -5.26
CA GLN A 60 39.06 -53.95 -5.73
C GLN A 60 39.55 -52.81 -4.81
N LEU A 61 38.64 -52.18 -4.05
CA LEU A 61 38.97 -51.15 -3.06
C LEU A 61 39.63 -51.70 -1.78
N LEU A 62 39.66 -53.02 -1.60
CA LEU A 62 40.31 -53.66 -0.44
C LEU A 62 41.84 -53.50 -0.47
N HIS A 63 42.40 -53.36 -1.68
CA HIS A 63 43.85 -53.23 -1.94
C HIS A 63 44.18 -51.90 -2.64
N ALA A 64 43.32 -50.88 -2.50
CA ALA A 64 43.48 -49.61 -3.19
C ALA A 64 44.44 -48.67 -2.45
N ASP A 65 45.55 -48.35 -3.12
CA ASP A 65 46.55 -47.41 -2.63
C ASP A 65 46.39 -46.03 -3.30
N GLY A 66 46.54 -44.93 -2.52
CA GLY A 66 46.44 -43.55 -3.01
C GLY A 66 45.68 -42.61 -2.07
N ASP A 67 45.41 -41.40 -2.53
CA ASP A 67 44.50 -40.46 -1.85
C ASP A 67 43.16 -40.43 -2.60
N TYR A 68 42.07 -40.44 -1.84
CA TYR A 68 40.70 -40.54 -2.39
C TYR A 68 39.81 -39.45 -1.81
N PHE A 69 38.79 -39.09 -2.58
CA PHE A 69 37.87 -37.99 -2.28
C PHE A 69 36.45 -38.53 -2.30
N VAL A 70 35.64 -38.21 -1.29
CA VAL A 70 34.23 -38.57 -1.20
C VAL A 70 33.40 -37.30 -1.24
N LEU A 71 32.38 -37.28 -2.08
CA LEU A 71 31.37 -36.22 -2.13
C LEU A 71 30.06 -36.78 -1.59
N CYS A 72 29.60 -36.31 -0.42
CA CYS A 72 28.49 -36.90 0.33
C CYS A 72 27.11 -36.74 -0.35
N HIS A 73 26.89 -35.60 -1.00
CA HIS A 73 25.61 -35.28 -1.64
C HIS A 73 25.73 -35.21 -3.15
N ALA A 74 26.42 -36.17 -3.78
CA ALA A 74 26.70 -36.13 -5.21
C ALA A 74 25.42 -36.12 -6.06
N GLY A 75 24.92 -34.92 -6.36
CA GLY A 75 23.90 -34.70 -7.39
C GLY A 75 24.39 -35.38 -8.65
N THR A 76 23.49 -36.01 -9.42
CA THR A 76 23.97 -36.79 -10.56
C THR A 76 24.82 -35.87 -11.47
N PRO A 77 26.07 -36.25 -11.82
CA PRO A 77 26.91 -35.47 -12.72
C PRO A 77 26.29 -35.30 -14.13
N PHE A 78 25.17 -35.99 -14.36
CA PHE A 78 24.36 -35.89 -15.57
C PHE A 78 23.28 -34.79 -15.49
N GLU A 79 22.91 -34.32 -14.29
CA GLU A 79 21.93 -33.23 -14.12
C GLU A 79 22.61 -31.87 -13.91
N ILE A 80 23.84 -31.81 -13.39
CA ILE A 80 24.54 -30.53 -13.16
C ILE A 80 25.27 -30.02 -14.42
N PHE A 81 25.53 -30.88 -15.42
CA PHE A 81 26.10 -30.46 -16.71
C PHE A 81 25.03 -30.21 -17.81
N MET A 82 23.76 -30.54 -17.56
CA MET A 82 22.66 -30.34 -18.51
C MET A 82 21.75 -29.15 -18.18
N VAL A 83 21.99 -28.43 -17.08
CA VAL A 83 21.25 -27.19 -16.74
C VAL A 83 21.85 -25.95 -17.43
N VAL A 84 22.97 -26.08 -18.17
CA VAL A 84 23.49 -25.02 -19.06
C VAL A 84 23.43 -25.39 -20.56
N VAL A 85 23.07 -26.64 -20.95
CA VAL A 85 23.00 -27.03 -22.38
C VAL A 85 21.87 -28.03 -22.68
N MET A 86 20.65 -27.78 -22.20
CA MET A 86 19.44 -28.49 -22.68
C MET A 86 18.27 -27.56 -22.99
N VAL A 87 18.51 -26.60 -23.90
CA VAL A 87 17.46 -26.02 -24.76
C VAL A 87 18.06 -25.94 -26.16
N ILE A 88 17.93 -27.01 -26.95
CA ILE A 88 18.32 -26.98 -28.35
C ILE A 88 17.05 -27.07 -29.20
N SER A 89 16.51 -25.92 -29.62
CA SER A 89 16.51 -25.50 -31.04
C SER A 89 15.53 -24.38 -31.42
N ALA A 90 14.58 -23.94 -30.58
CA ALA A 90 13.81 -22.71 -30.82
C ALA A 90 13.59 -21.81 -29.60
N GLY A 91 13.91 -22.28 -28.39
CA GLY A 91 14.11 -21.44 -27.21
C GLY A 91 15.08 -20.30 -27.53
N LEU A 92 16.13 -20.57 -28.32
CA LEU A 92 17.16 -19.61 -28.75
C LEU A 92 16.68 -18.52 -29.73
N ALA A 93 15.79 -18.81 -30.68
CA ALA A 93 15.30 -17.78 -31.61
C ALA A 93 14.43 -16.71 -30.91
N ILE A 94 13.78 -17.14 -29.83
CA ILE A 94 12.94 -16.32 -28.97
C ILE A 94 13.67 -15.96 -27.67
N TYR A 95 14.87 -16.50 -27.40
CA TYR A 95 15.73 -16.16 -26.26
C TYR A 95 16.17 -14.70 -26.31
N THR A 96 16.19 -14.10 -27.50
CA THR A 96 16.28 -12.64 -27.68
C THR A 96 15.20 -11.87 -26.94
N TYR A 97 13.98 -12.44 -26.84
CA TYR A 97 12.85 -11.93 -26.06
C TYR A 97 12.70 -12.60 -24.67
N MET A 98 13.08 -13.87 -24.50
CA MET A 98 12.78 -14.66 -23.28
C MET A 98 13.84 -14.55 -22.17
N ASN A 99 15.04 -14.08 -22.47
CA ASN A 99 16.01 -13.70 -21.45
C ASN A 99 15.85 -12.23 -21.03
N MET A 100 14.60 -11.76 -21.00
CA MET A 100 14.24 -10.69 -20.09
C MET A 100 14.68 -11.12 -18.70
N PRO A 101 15.41 -10.29 -17.94
CA PRO A 101 15.21 -10.31 -16.51
C PRO A 101 13.71 -10.11 -16.31
N GLU A 102 13.02 -11.07 -15.71
CA GLU A 102 11.69 -10.81 -15.18
C GLU A 102 11.84 -9.61 -14.25
N VAL A 103 11.41 -8.43 -14.71
CA VAL A 103 11.13 -7.35 -13.78
C VAL A 103 9.94 -7.87 -13.01
N ASN A 104 10.20 -8.47 -11.84
CA ASN A 104 9.20 -9.04 -10.96
C ASN A 104 8.06 -8.02 -10.80
N ASN A 105 7.00 -8.22 -11.57
CA ASN A 105 5.76 -7.47 -11.45
C ASN A 105 4.94 -8.21 -10.41
N ASP A 106 5.39 -8.11 -9.14
CA ASP A 106 4.52 -8.42 -8.02
C ASP A 106 3.31 -7.47 -8.12
N GLN A 107 2.22 -7.96 -8.72
CA GLN A 107 0.98 -7.21 -8.94
C GLN A 107 0.36 -6.68 -7.64
N SER A 108 0.87 -7.09 -6.47
CA SER A 108 0.43 -6.61 -5.17
C SER A 108 1.18 -5.39 -4.62
N THR A 109 2.37 -5.04 -5.16
CA THR A 109 3.27 -4.01 -4.56
C THR A 109 3.76 -2.91 -5.52
N GLY A 110 3.55 -3.04 -6.83
CA GLY A 110 3.89 -2.00 -7.83
C GLY A 110 3.03 -0.72 -7.79
N SER A 111 3.43 0.32 -8.53
CA SER A 111 2.68 1.58 -8.70
C SER A 111 1.37 1.36 -9.45
N GLY A 112 0.43 2.31 -9.32
CA GLY A 112 -0.83 2.27 -10.09
C GLY A 112 -0.62 2.38 -11.60
N ASN A 113 0.48 2.98 -12.05
CA ASN A 113 0.78 3.26 -13.46
C ASN A 113 0.90 1.98 -14.30
N ASN A 114 1.54 0.94 -13.73
CA ASN A 114 1.74 -0.35 -14.39
C ASN A 114 0.60 -1.34 -14.10
N SER A 115 -0.40 -0.98 -13.29
CA SER A 115 -1.53 -1.89 -13.04
C SER A 115 -2.48 -1.97 -14.26
N LEU A 116 -2.95 -3.18 -14.54
CA LEU A 116 -3.89 -3.48 -15.64
C LEU A 116 -5.35 -3.27 -15.25
N SER A 117 -5.65 -3.33 -13.95
CA SER A 117 -7.01 -3.16 -13.43
C SER A 117 -6.99 -2.47 -12.07
N SER A 118 -8.11 -1.85 -11.70
CA SER A 118 -8.31 -1.22 -10.39
C SER A 118 -7.18 -0.25 -9.99
N ARG A 119 -6.77 0.62 -10.91
CA ARG A 119 -5.80 1.67 -10.61
C ARG A 119 -6.39 2.58 -9.52
N GLN A 120 -5.58 2.92 -8.53
CA GLN A 120 -5.99 3.74 -7.39
C GLN A 120 -4.80 4.55 -6.90
N ASN A 121 -5.04 5.80 -6.51
CA ASN A 121 -4.04 6.57 -5.79
C ASN A 121 -3.84 5.93 -4.41
N LYS A 122 -2.68 5.31 -4.19
CA LYS A 122 -2.38 4.56 -2.96
C LYS A 122 -1.11 5.07 -2.32
N HIS A 123 -1.04 4.96 -0.99
CA HIS A 123 0.16 5.31 -0.23
C HIS A 123 1.10 4.09 -0.19
N ARG A 124 2.24 4.16 -0.90
CA ARG A 124 3.21 3.04 -1.01
C ARG A 124 4.45 3.27 -0.14
N THR A 125 4.32 3.03 1.16
CA THR A 125 5.44 3.19 2.11
C THR A 125 6.59 2.25 1.77
N SER A 126 7.82 2.75 1.75
CA SER A 126 9.06 1.98 1.52
C SER A 126 9.21 1.35 0.13
N GLU A 127 8.35 1.68 -0.82
CA GLU A 127 8.50 1.29 -2.22
C GLU A 127 9.20 2.37 -3.03
N ARG A 128 9.70 2.00 -4.22
CA ARG A 128 10.34 2.96 -5.12
C ARG A 128 9.31 3.95 -5.68
N VAL A 129 9.64 5.24 -5.63
CA VAL A 129 8.87 6.32 -6.29
C VAL A 129 8.80 6.05 -7.80
N PRO A 130 7.64 6.21 -8.47
CA PRO A 130 7.52 5.94 -9.91
C PRO A 130 8.54 6.75 -10.71
N ASP A 131 9.39 6.08 -11.49
CA ASP A 131 10.32 6.75 -12.42
C ASP A 131 9.81 6.56 -13.86
N ILE A 132 9.08 7.57 -14.33
CA ILE A 132 8.37 7.55 -15.61
C ILE A 132 9.27 8.06 -16.73
N TYR A 133 9.37 7.29 -17.82
CA TYR A 133 9.98 7.70 -19.08
C TYR A 133 8.98 7.63 -20.24
N GLY A 134 9.09 8.58 -21.16
CA GLY A 134 8.13 8.75 -22.25
C GLY A 134 6.77 9.27 -21.76
N THR A 135 5.71 8.91 -22.48
CA THR A 135 4.32 9.32 -22.21
C THR A 135 3.49 8.18 -21.65
N VAL A 136 3.07 8.27 -20.39
CA VAL A 136 2.26 7.25 -19.70
C VAL A 136 1.03 7.87 -19.03
N LYS A 137 -0.04 7.08 -18.85
CA LYS A 137 -1.13 7.43 -17.94
C LYS A 137 -0.66 7.23 -16.50
N SER A 138 -0.33 8.34 -15.82
CA SER A 138 0.05 8.35 -14.41
C SER A 138 -1.20 8.30 -13.53
N THR A 139 -1.18 7.39 -12.56
CA THR A 139 -2.07 7.35 -11.40
C THR A 139 -1.19 7.67 -10.18
N PRO A 140 -1.03 8.96 -9.81
CA PRO A 140 -0.06 9.40 -8.82
C PRO A 140 -0.21 8.71 -7.46
N ASP A 141 0.90 8.46 -6.79
CA ASP A 141 0.91 7.84 -5.46
C ASP A 141 0.62 8.89 -4.38
N LEU A 142 0.04 8.46 -3.27
CA LEU A 142 -0.19 9.34 -2.11
C LEU A 142 1.11 9.49 -1.30
N ILE A 143 1.54 10.73 -1.05
CA ILE A 143 2.66 11.05 -0.17
C ILE A 143 2.26 10.94 1.31
N ALA A 144 0.99 11.23 1.60
CA ALA A 144 0.40 11.11 2.93
C ALA A 144 -1.02 10.57 2.82
N PRO A 145 -1.55 9.90 3.86
CA PRO A 145 -2.94 9.50 3.91
C PRO A 145 -3.87 10.69 3.70
N VAL A 146 -4.96 10.43 3.00
CA VAL A 146 -6.00 11.42 2.73
C VAL A 146 -6.73 11.78 4.04
N TYR A 147 -7.09 13.05 4.21
CA TYR A 147 -7.94 13.49 5.32
C TYR A 147 -9.17 14.23 4.82
N ARG A 148 -10.23 14.14 5.63
CA ARG A 148 -11.53 14.73 5.36
C ARG A 148 -11.91 15.68 6.47
N TYR A 149 -12.55 16.78 6.11
CA TYR A 149 -13.10 17.76 7.06
C TYR A 149 -14.32 18.43 6.43
N TYR A 150 -15.20 19.01 7.24
CA TYR A 150 -16.33 19.80 6.76
C TYR A 150 -15.94 21.27 6.63
N ALA A 151 -16.21 21.84 5.47
CA ALA A 151 -16.17 23.28 5.23
C ALA A 151 -17.55 23.72 4.71
N ASP A 152 -18.17 24.70 5.37
CA ASP A 152 -19.49 25.22 5.00
C ASP A 152 -20.54 24.12 4.77
N ASN A 153 -20.59 23.15 5.69
CA ASN A 153 -21.51 22.00 5.66
C ASN A 153 -21.22 20.93 4.57
N VAL A 154 -20.14 21.08 3.81
CA VAL A 154 -19.75 20.13 2.76
C VAL A 154 -18.49 19.39 3.19
N GLN A 155 -18.50 18.06 3.04
CA GLN A 155 -17.31 17.25 3.30
C GLN A 155 -16.28 17.48 2.20
N VAL A 156 -15.11 17.96 2.58
CA VAL A 156 -13.96 18.24 1.73
C VAL A 156 -12.88 17.20 2.01
N GLU A 157 -12.21 16.78 0.95
CA GLU A 157 -11.08 15.87 0.97
C GLU A 157 -9.84 16.59 0.44
N GLU A 158 -8.73 16.48 1.16
CA GLU A 158 -7.42 17.02 0.73
C GLU A 158 -6.36 15.92 0.72
N CYS A 159 -5.54 15.93 -0.33
CA CYS A 159 -4.44 14.99 -0.49
C CYS A 159 -3.22 15.60 -1.18
N LEU A 160 -2.08 14.96 -0.92
CA LEU A 160 -0.78 15.29 -1.48
C LEU A 160 -0.28 14.07 -2.24
N LEU A 161 -0.07 14.21 -3.55
CA LEU A 161 0.30 13.12 -4.44
C LEU A 161 1.67 13.35 -5.09
N ASP A 162 2.33 12.27 -5.45
CA ASP A 162 3.58 12.24 -6.21
C ASP A 162 3.32 11.61 -7.59
N VAL A 163 3.61 12.38 -8.64
CA VAL A 163 3.52 11.91 -10.03
C VAL A 163 4.69 10.98 -10.34
N GLY A 164 5.86 11.25 -9.75
CA GLY A 164 7.10 10.53 -9.98
C GLY A 164 8.33 11.40 -9.86
N THR A 165 9.49 10.73 -9.88
CA THR A 165 10.80 11.38 -9.83
C THR A 165 11.04 12.16 -11.11
N GLY A 166 11.16 13.49 -11.04
CA GLY A 166 11.69 14.45 -12.04
C GLY A 166 10.64 15.35 -12.68
N TYR A 167 10.90 15.85 -13.90
CA TYR A 167 10.10 16.90 -14.55
C TYR A 167 9.14 16.31 -15.59
N PHE A 168 7.89 16.77 -15.59
CA PHE A 168 6.84 16.27 -16.49
C PHE A 168 6.15 17.40 -17.24
N ASP A 169 5.71 17.08 -18.45
CA ASP A 169 4.71 17.84 -19.16
C ASP A 169 3.34 17.30 -18.81
N ILE A 170 2.48 18.18 -18.29
CA ILE A 170 1.15 17.84 -17.78
C ILE A 170 0.17 18.78 -18.47
N ASN A 171 -0.70 18.22 -19.29
CA ASN A 171 -1.76 18.98 -19.93
C ASN A 171 -2.94 19.15 -18.95
N PRO A 172 -3.28 20.38 -18.51
CA PRO A 172 -4.37 20.62 -17.56
C PRO A 172 -5.73 20.09 -18.03
N ASP A 173 -5.97 20.06 -19.35
CA ASP A 173 -7.24 19.62 -19.93
C ASP A 173 -7.41 18.09 -19.92
N GLN A 174 -6.32 17.34 -19.65
CA GLN A 174 -6.32 15.88 -19.64
C GLN A 174 -6.19 15.30 -18.22
N ILE A 175 -6.23 16.14 -17.18
CA ILE A 175 -6.28 15.68 -15.80
C ILE A 175 -7.72 15.27 -15.47
N LYS A 176 -7.89 14.00 -15.10
CA LYS A 176 -9.20 13.41 -14.85
C LYS A 176 -9.30 12.81 -13.45
N GLU A 177 -10.52 12.77 -12.97
CA GLU A 177 -10.98 12.04 -11.80
C GLU A 177 -11.87 10.90 -12.28
N GLY A 178 -11.34 9.68 -12.28
CA GLY A 178 -11.87 8.59 -13.12
C GLY A 178 -11.90 9.03 -14.58
N GLU A 179 -13.10 9.16 -15.17
CA GLU A 179 -13.27 9.67 -16.54
C GLU A 179 -13.62 11.15 -16.63
N THR A 180 -13.87 11.82 -15.50
CA THR A 180 -14.37 13.21 -15.49
C THR A 180 -13.21 14.20 -15.43
N PRO A 181 -13.09 15.17 -16.37
CA PRO A 181 -12.08 16.21 -16.27
C PRO A 181 -12.19 17.00 -14.95
N ILE A 182 -11.09 17.14 -14.22
CA ILE A 182 -11.11 17.74 -12.89
C ILE A 182 -11.54 19.22 -12.91
N SER A 183 -11.26 19.92 -14.02
CA SER A 183 -11.67 21.32 -14.24
C SER A 183 -13.19 21.51 -14.30
N SER A 184 -13.96 20.43 -14.54
CA SER A 184 -15.43 20.47 -14.56
C SER A 184 -16.06 20.19 -13.19
N ILE A 185 -15.28 19.77 -12.20
CA ILE A 185 -15.76 19.42 -10.87
C ILE A 185 -15.81 20.69 -10.01
N GLU A 186 -17.02 21.10 -9.64
CA GLU A 186 -17.23 22.28 -8.80
C GLU A 186 -16.58 22.09 -7.41
N GLY A 187 -15.84 23.09 -6.94
CA GLY A 187 -15.13 23.04 -5.66
C GLY A 187 -13.83 22.23 -5.68
N ALA A 188 -13.44 21.62 -6.80
CA ALA A 188 -12.13 20.99 -6.95
C ALA A 188 -11.03 22.05 -7.14
N SER A 189 -9.86 21.82 -6.54
CA SER A 189 -8.67 22.64 -6.72
C SER A 189 -7.45 21.74 -6.80
N LEU A 190 -6.62 21.96 -7.81
CA LEU A 190 -5.41 21.19 -8.07
C LEU A 190 -4.24 22.12 -8.38
N SER A 191 -3.09 21.82 -7.80
CA SER A 191 -1.83 22.50 -8.14
C SER A 191 -0.71 21.49 -8.29
N ALA A 192 -0.07 21.47 -9.46
CA ALA A 192 1.12 20.64 -9.71
C ALA A 192 2.39 21.48 -9.60
N TYR A 193 3.40 20.96 -8.91
CA TYR A 193 4.66 21.64 -8.64
C TYR A 193 5.82 20.82 -9.21
N GLU A 194 6.68 21.48 -9.99
CA GLU A 194 7.92 20.86 -10.47
C GLU A 194 8.91 20.57 -9.32
N PRO A 195 9.92 19.71 -9.54
CA PRO A 195 10.96 19.46 -8.57
C PRO A 195 11.62 20.76 -8.07
N ASN A 196 11.92 20.77 -6.78
CA ASN A 196 12.54 21.87 -6.03
C ASN A 196 11.73 23.18 -6.05
N LYS A 197 10.43 23.12 -6.33
CA LYS A 197 9.50 24.25 -6.16
C LYS A 197 8.78 24.17 -4.82
N LEU A 198 8.51 25.33 -4.24
CA LEU A 198 7.70 25.43 -3.03
C LEU A 198 6.27 25.01 -3.33
N ILE A 199 5.73 24.07 -2.56
CA ILE A 199 4.35 23.53 -2.67
C ILE A 199 3.25 24.51 -2.19
N THR A 200 3.65 25.76 -1.93
CA THR A 200 2.81 26.92 -1.64
C THR A 200 3.17 28.12 -2.54
N GLY A 201 4.09 27.93 -3.49
CA GLY A 201 4.54 28.95 -4.43
C GLY A 201 3.72 28.92 -5.72
N THR A 202 4.35 29.32 -6.83
CA THR A 202 3.71 29.26 -8.16
C THR A 202 3.78 27.83 -8.73
N PRO A 203 2.63 27.17 -8.96
CA PRO A 203 2.60 25.86 -9.59
C PRO A 203 2.81 25.94 -11.11
N GLN A 204 3.19 24.82 -11.73
CA GLN A 204 3.22 24.68 -13.20
C GLN A 204 1.81 24.53 -13.79
N VAL A 205 0.91 23.88 -13.04
CA VAL A 205 -0.50 23.71 -13.40
C VAL A 205 -1.34 24.17 -12.22
N LEU A 206 -2.32 25.04 -12.47
CA LEU A 206 -3.29 25.53 -11.49
C LEU A 206 -4.70 25.32 -12.04
N ILE A 207 -5.53 24.60 -11.28
CA ILE A 207 -6.97 24.43 -11.53
C ILE A 207 -7.68 24.81 -10.24
N GLY A 208 -8.71 25.66 -10.32
CA GLY A 208 -9.41 26.15 -9.13
C GLY A 208 -8.57 27.12 -8.29
N GLU A 209 -8.71 27.05 -6.97
CA GLU A 209 -8.07 27.98 -6.03
C GLU A 209 -6.63 27.56 -5.69
N PRO A 210 -5.68 28.52 -5.54
CA PRO A 210 -4.30 28.21 -5.20
C PRO A 210 -4.13 27.81 -3.73
N PHE A 211 -3.15 26.93 -3.47
CA PHE A 211 -2.82 26.49 -2.11
C PHE A 211 -1.77 27.40 -1.45
N ASN A 212 -2.21 28.27 -0.55
CA ASN A 212 -1.32 29.25 0.11
C ASN A 212 -0.77 28.81 1.48
N GLN A 213 -1.20 27.66 1.99
CA GLN A 213 -0.80 27.15 3.31
C GLN A 213 -0.03 25.83 3.19
N PRO A 214 0.95 25.54 4.07
CA PRO A 214 1.63 24.25 4.09
C PRO A 214 0.64 23.10 4.18
N PRO A 215 0.83 22.00 3.43
CA PRO A 215 -0.02 20.84 3.55
C PRO A 215 0.16 20.20 4.92
N ILE A 216 -0.90 19.55 5.36
CA ILE A 216 -0.97 18.93 6.67
C ILE A 216 -0.82 17.43 6.46
N VAL A 217 -0.06 16.77 7.33
CA VAL A 217 -0.04 15.31 7.40
C VAL A 217 -0.97 14.91 8.54
N ALA A 218 -2.05 14.22 8.18
CA ALA A 218 -3.07 13.78 9.13
C ALA A 218 -3.10 12.26 9.23
N LYS A 219 -3.29 11.76 10.45
CA LYS A 219 -3.45 10.34 10.76
C LYS A 219 -4.79 10.12 11.43
N GLN A 220 -5.62 9.26 10.83
CA GLN A 220 -6.91 8.90 11.39
C GLN A 220 -6.74 8.06 12.65
N VAL A 221 -7.57 8.33 13.66
CA VAL A 221 -7.65 7.57 14.91
C VAL A 221 -8.54 6.36 14.67
N SER A 222 -7.96 5.15 14.70
CA SER A 222 -8.64 3.91 14.32
C SER A 222 -9.74 3.45 15.28
N SER A 223 -9.76 3.95 16.52
CA SER A 223 -10.79 3.63 17.52
C SER A 223 -12.11 4.36 17.31
N ILE A 224 -12.18 5.29 16.35
CA ILE A 224 -13.42 5.99 15.97
C ILE A 224 -13.99 5.30 14.74
N ASP A 225 -15.16 4.69 14.92
CA ASP A 225 -15.83 3.85 13.92
C ASP A 225 -16.98 4.56 13.18
N GLY A 226 -17.21 5.84 13.49
CA GLY A 226 -18.26 6.65 12.86
C GLY A 226 -19.68 6.27 13.27
N LYS A 227 -19.87 5.50 14.35
CA LYS A 227 -21.19 5.01 14.79
C LYS A 227 -21.64 5.58 16.13
N GLN A 228 -20.76 6.32 16.81
CA GLN A 228 -20.99 6.79 18.16
C GLN A 228 -21.88 8.04 18.15
N LYS A 229 -23.10 7.93 18.66
CA LYS A 229 -24.05 9.03 18.81
C LYS A 229 -23.75 9.84 20.07
N LEU A 230 -23.78 11.17 19.97
CA LEU A 230 -23.67 12.05 21.12
C LEU A 230 -25.02 12.13 21.86
N ILE A 231 -25.01 11.84 23.15
CA ILE A 231 -26.22 11.81 24.00
C ILE A 231 -26.51 13.21 24.54
N SER A 232 -27.78 13.63 24.53
CA SER A 232 -28.21 14.92 25.12
C SER A 232 -28.03 14.91 26.66
N PRO A 233 -27.59 16.00 27.29
CA PRO A 233 -27.39 16.12 28.75
C PRO A 233 -28.60 15.70 29.61
N ASN A 234 -29.83 15.81 29.10
CA ASN A 234 -31.06 15.47 29.83
C ASN A 234 -31.93 14.41 29.11
N ASN A 235 -31.33 13.57 28.27
CA ASN A 235 -32.07 12.66 27.39
C ASN A 235 -33.01 11.67 28.12
N SER A 236 -32.73 11.38 29.40
CA SER A 236 -33.38 10.30 30.13
C SER A 236 -33.88 10.78 31.48
N LYS A 237 -35.19 10.99 31.63
CA LYS A 237 -35.87 11.16 32.93
C LYS A 237 -36.93 10.08 33.08
N LEU A 238 -36.68 9.12 33.96
CA LEU A 238 -37.62 8.06 34.28
C LEU A 238 -38.05 8.18 35.74
N SER A 239 -39.34 8.08 36.00
CA SER A 239 -39.87 8.05 37.37
C SER A 239 -40.68 6.78 37.57
N TYR A 240 -40.30 5.96 38.53
CA TYR A 240 -40.93 4.67 38.80
C TYR A 240 -41.39 4.58 40.26
N THR A 241 -42.51 3.90 40.49
CA THR A 241 -42.90 3.36 41.80
C THR A 241 -42.49 1.88 41.88
N ASN A 242 -42.62 1.24 43.03
CA ASN A 242 -42.21 -0.17 43.25
C ASN A 242 -40.71 -0.43 42.99
N THR A 243 -39.86 0.55 43.31
CA THR A 243 -38.41 0.39 43.23
C THR A 243 -37.85 -0.17 44.53
N SER A 244 -36.98 -1.16 44.43
CA SER A 244 -36.23 -1.73 45.55
C SER A 244 -34.73 -1.62 45.33
N PHE A 245 -33.99 -1.46 46.44
CA PHE A 245 -32.53 -1.39 46.46
C PHE A 245 -31.99 -2.62 47.20
N SER A 246 -31.02 -3.31 46.60
CA SER A 246 -30.41 -4.52 47.16
C SER A 246 -28.92 -4.52 46.88
N GLY A 247 -28.10 -4.25 47.90
CA GLY A 247 -26.66 -4.05 47.71
C GLY A 247 -26.41 -2.89 46.75
N ASN A 248 -25.69 -3.13 45.64
CA ASN A 248 -25.47 -2.14 44.59
C ASN A 248 -26.49 -2.19 43.45
N LYS A 249 -27.59 -2.93 43.61
CA LYS A 249 -28.62 -3.10 42.58
C LYS A 249 -29.86 -2.29 42.87
N ILE A 250 -30.47 -1.79 41.81
CA ILE A 250 -31.74 -1.09 41.79
C ILE A 250 -32.68 -1.90 40.91
N ILE A 251 -33.81 -2.33 41.45
CA ILE A 251 -34.75 -3.20 40.75
C ILE A 251 -36.11 -2.51 40.74
N VAL A 252 -36.73 -2.38 39.58
CA VAL A 252 -38.11 -1.91 39.45
C VAL A 252 -39.00 -3.12 39.18
N ALA A 253 -39.89 -3.42 40.12
CA ALA A 253 -40.93 -4.42 39.89
C ALA A 253 -41.99 -3.86 38.93
N ALA A 254 -42.57 -4.71 38.09
CA ALA A 254 -43.54 -4.34 37.05
C ALA A 254 -44.54 -3.27 37.54
N SER A 255 -44.65 -2.18 36.79
CA SER A 255 -45.45 -1.02 37.19
C SER A 255 -46.69 -0.92 36.31
N VAL A 256 -47.82 -1.19 36.97
CA VAL A 256 -49.20 -0.90 36.54
C VAL A 256 -49.84 -1.92 35.60
N GLN A 257 -50.89 -2.55 36.12
CA GLN A 257 -51.92 -3.24 35.37
C GLN A 257 -52.82 -2.17 34.74
N TYR A 258 -52.66 -1.89 33.45
CA TYR A 258 -53.69 -1.18 32.71
C TYR A 258 -54.60 -2.18 32.03
N THR A 259 -55.90 -1.93 32.10
CA THR A 259 -56.90 -2.71 31.37
C THR A 259 -57.03 -2.09 29.99
N GLU A 260 -56.44 -2.76 29.00
CA GLU A 260 -56.68 -2.43 27.59
C GLU A 260 -57.92 -3.20 27.14
N ASN A 261 -58.86 -2.52 26.47
CA ASN A 261 -60.02 -3.17 25.90
C ASN A 261 -59.59 -3.83 24.59
N ASP A 262 -59.30 -5.13 24.65
CA ASP A 262 -58.90 -5.90 23.49
C ASP A 262 -60.13 -6.52 22.81
N ILE A 263 -60.12 -6.64 21.49
CA ILE A 263 -61.16 -7.32 20.71
C ILE A 263 -60.75 -8.77 20.50
N ILE A 264 -61.46 -9.70 21.13
CA ILE A 264 -61.28 -11.14 20.87
C ILE A 264 -62.45 -11.65 20.03
N PHE A 265 -62.15 -12.24 18.88
CA PHE A 265 -63.15 -12.95 18.08
C PHE A 265 -63.38 -14.35 18.65
N THR A 266 -64.45 -14.53 19.42
CA THR A 266 -64.84 -15.86 19.92
C THR A 266 -65.70 -16.58 18.89
N GLY A 267 -65.05 -17.30 17.98
CA GLY A 267 -65.72 -18.31 17.15
C GLY A 267 -65.07 -18.55 15.80
N GLY A 268 -64.59 -19.78 15.58
CA GLY A 268 -64.25 -20.25 14.24
C GLY A 268 -65.48 -20.26 13.34
N GLY A 269 -65.43 -19.50 12.24
CA GLY A 269 -66.26 -19.73 11.05
C GLY A 269 -67.55 -18.92 10.88
N SER A 270 -67.95 -18.05 11.80
CA SER A 270 -69.02 -17.07 11.54
C SER A 270 -68.90 -15.88 12.48
N MET A 271 -69.10 -14.66 11.96
CA MET A 271 -68.98 -13.41 12.70
C MET A 271 -69.99 -13.37 13.86
N GLY A 272 -69.56 -13.85 15.04
CA GLY A 272 -70.24 -13.63 16.31
C GLY A 272 -70.02 -12.20 16.82
N PRO A 273 -70.82 -11.73 17.80
CA PRO A 273 -70.74 -10.37 18.30
C PRO A 273 -69.36 -10.10 18.92
N THR A 274 -68.75 -8.98 18.52
CA THR A 274 -67.51 -8.46 19.08
C THR A 274 -67.72 -8.15 20.55
N GLN A 275 -67.01 -8.84 21.45
CA GLN A 275 -67.02 -8.52 22.88
C GLN A 275 -65.73 -7.82 23.25
N TRP A 276 -65.86 -6.65 23.89
CA TRP A 276 -64.76 -5.97 24.53
C TRP A 276 -64.47 -6.68 25.85
N ILE A 277 -63.29 -7.29 25.96
CA ILE A 277 -62.81 -7.84 27.22
C ILE A 277 -61.64 -6.98 27.68
N SER A 278 -61.66 -6.59 28.95
CA SER A 278 -60.56 -5.85 29.55
C SER A 278 -59.49 -6.86 29.95
N VAL A 279 -58.35 -6.87 29.25
CA VAL A 279 -57.24 -7.78 29.54
C VAL A 279 -56.21 -7.03 30.41
N PRO A 280 -55.84 -7.56 31.59
CA PRO A 280 -54.76 -6.99 32.37
C PRO A 280 -53.41 -7.23 31.65
N ARG A 281 -52.64 -6.18 31.35
CA ARG A 281 -51.25 -6.28 30.86
C ARG A 281 -50.28 -5.60 31.83
N ASP A 282 -49.16 -6.26 32.09
CA ASP A 282 -48.03 -5.71 32.84
C ASP A 282 -47.15 -4.86 31.93
N VAL A 283 -46.89 -3.60 32.31
CA VAL A 283 -45.84 -2.77 31.70
C VAL A 283 -44.57 -2.92 32.53
N TYR A 284 -43.53 -3.47 31.92
CA TYR A 284 -42.21 -3.56 32.55
C TYR A 284 -41.48 -2.22 32.43
N ALA A 285 -40.78 -1.81 33.49
CA ALA A 285 -39.75 -0.79 33.38
C ALA A 285 -38.68 -1.27 32.39
N ASP A 286 -38.24 -0.39 31.49
CA ASP A 286 -37.17 -0.68 30.52
C ASP A 286 -36.08 0.40 30.56
N PHE A 287 -35.04 0.14 31.34
CA PHE A 287 -33.86 0.99 31.44
C PHE A 287 -32.97 0.91 30.19
N ASN A 288 -33.03 -0.16 29.39
CA ASN A 288 -32.15 -0.32 28.21
C ASN A 288 -32.38 0.76 27.15
N ASN A 289 -33.59 1.33 27.10
CA ASN A 289 -33.93 2.36 26.12
C ASN A 289 -33.38 3.74 26.50
N ASN A 290 -32.89 3.91 27.73
CA ASN A 290 -32.59 5.23 28.30
C ASN A 290 -31.19 5.34 28.92
N PHE A 291 -30.59 4.23 29.36
CA PHE A 291 -29.29 4.23 30.03
C PHE A 291 -28.36 3.18 29.45
N VAL A 292 -27.05 3.45 29.46
CA VAL A 292 -26.02 2.49 29.00
C VAL A 292 -24.98 2.21 30.09
N ASN A 293 -24.22 1.12 29.93
CA ASN A 293 -23.15 0.76 30.86
C ASN A 293 -22.05 1.84 30.87
N GLY A 294 -21.58 2.24 32.06
CA GLY A 294 -20.56 3.26 32.26
C GLY A 294 -21.09 4.70 32.33
N GLU A 295 -22.37 4.93 32.03
CA GLU A 295 -23.03 6.23 32.17
C GLU A 295 -23.20 6.62 33.65
N GLN A 296 -23.24 7.92 33.93
CA GLN A 296 -23.64 8.43 35.24
C GLN A 296 -25.16 8.61 35.30
N ILE A 297 -25.75 8.23 36.43
CA ILE A 297 -27.18 8.35 36.71
C ILE A 297 -27.39 9.11 38.01
N ALA A 298 -28.24 10.14 37.97
CA ALA A 298 -28.72 10.83 39.15
C ALA A 298 -30.00 10.18 39.66
N ILE A 299 -30.01 9.81 40.94
CA ILE A 299 -31.13 9.19 41.65
C ILE A 299 -31.69 10.21 42.63
N GLU A 300 -32.99 10.47 42.55
CA GLU A 300 -33.71 11.39 43.42
C GLU A 300 -34.91 10.70 44.09
N ASN A 301 -35.23 11.15 45.30
CA ASN A 301 -36.34 10.65 46.14
C ASN A 301 -36.18 9.19 46.60
N ALA A 302 -34.94 8.69 46.69
CA ALA A 302 -34.65 7.34 47.16
C ALA A 302 -34.46 7.29 48.70
N ILE A 303 -35.46 7.72 49.46
CA ILE A 303 -35.37 7.89 50.91
C ILE A 303 -36.21 6.84 51.65
N TYR A 304 -35.57 5.90 52.34
CA TYR A 304 -36.23 4.97 53.25
C TYR A 304 -36.57 5.67 54.56
N GLY A 305 -37.80 5.55 55.07
CA GLY A 305 -38.25 6.18 56.32
C GLY A 305 -39.38 7.20 56.12
N SER A 306 -40.33 7.25 57.07
CA SER A 306 -41.51 8.11 57.02
C SER A 306 -41.52 9.20 58.09
N ALA A 307 -40.38 9.43 58.76
CA ALA A 307 -40.25 10.52 59.73
C ALA A 307 -40.47 11.86 58.98
N PRO A 308 -41.55 12.59 59.30
CA PRO A 308 -41.88 13.82 58.60
C PRO A 308 -40.90 14.92 58.99
N ASN A 309 -40.70 15.88 58.09
CA ASN A 309 -40.01 17.12 58.47
C ASN A 309 -40.80 17.84 59.56
N ALA A 310 -40.11 18.43 60.55
CA ALA A 310 -40.74 19.15 61.63
C ALA A 310 -40.62 20.67 61.43
N ASN A 311 -41.75 21.36 61.32
CA ASN A 311 -41.77 22.81 61.27
C ASN A 311 -41.42 23.39 62.64
N ILE A 312 -40.50 24.35 62.67
CA ILE A 312 -40.10 25.06 63.88
C ILE A 312 -40.11 26.56 63.61
N SER A 313 -40.85 27.30 64.43
CA SER A 313 -40.92 28.75 64.32
C SER A 313 -41.11 29.38 65.69
N GLY A 314 -40.41 30.48 65.94
CA GLY A 314 -40.40 31.09 67.26
C GLY A 314 -39.45 32.27 67.38
N THR A 315 -39.59 33.01 68.48
CA THR A 315 -38.56 33.97 68.90
C THR A 315 -37.29 33.18 69.19
N THR A 316 -36.17 33.64 68.66
CA THR A 316 -34.91 32.90 68.65
C THR A 316 -33.79 33.79 69.14
N ASP A 317 -33.11 33.34 70.19
CA ASP A 317 -31.85 33.93 70.62
C ASP A 317 -30.73 33.29 69.77
N VAL A 318 -29.94 34.13 69.12
CA VAL A 318 -28.88 33.75 68.18
C VAL A 318 -27.54 34.01 68.85
N GLY A 319 -26.87 32.94 69.27
CA GLY A 319 -25.53 33.01 69.80
C GLY A 319 -24.47 33.16 68.69
N VAL A 320 -23.45 33.99 68.91
CA VAL A 320 -22.29 34.13 67.99
C VAL A 320 -21.50 32.82 67.83
N ASN A 321 -21.69 31.88 68.75
CA ASN A 321 -21.11 30.55 68.73
C ASN A 321 -21.88 29.54 67.86
N GLY A 322 -22.95 29.96 67.17
CA GLY A 322 -23.77 29.09 66.33
C GLY A 322 -24.81 28.25 67.10
N VAL A 323 -25.18 28.68 68.31
CA VAL A 323 -26.28 28.08 69.08
C VAL A 323 -27.54 28.93 68.91
N LEU A 324 -28.64 28.31 68.50
CA LEU A 324 -29.93 28.96 68.32
C LEU A 324 -30.91 28.46 69.39
N THR A 325 -31.41 29.34 70.24
CA THR A 325 -32.41 28.99 71.26
C THR A 325 -33.78 29.45 70.81
N ILE A 326 -34.60 28.52 70.30
CA ILE A 326 -35.88 28.81 69.65
C ILE A 326 -37.03 28.53 70.62
N ALA A 327 -37.80 29.56 70.98
CA ALA A 327 -39.02 29.41 71.76
C ALA A 327 -40.21 29.14 70.83
N ALA A 328 -40.71 27.91 70.78
CA ALA A 328 -41.77 27.48 69.88
C ALA A 328 -42.98 26.87 70.62
N ALA A 329 -44.18 27.10 70.08
CA ALA A 329 -45.41 26.50 70.60
C ALA A 329 -45.60 25.03 70.17
N THR A 330 -44.93 24.62 69.08
CA THR A 330 -45.01 23.28 68.51
C THR A 330 -44.23 22.27 69.33
N ASP A 331 -44.88 21.15 69.67
CA ASP A 331 -44.24 19.98 70.28
C ASP A 331 -43.62 19.10 69.17
N ILE A 332 -42.29 19.06 69.11
CA ILE A 332 -41.53 18.19 68.21
C ILE A 332 -41.09 16.96 69.01
N THR A 333 -41.45 15.78 68.50
CA THR A 333 -41.03 14.47 69.05
C THR A 333 -39.59 14.18 68.63
N ASP A 334 -38.77 13.69 69.56
CA ASP A 334 -37.36 13.32 69.35
C ASP A 334 -36.52 14.31 68.50
N PRO A 335 -36.51 15.62 68.82
CA PRO A 335 -35.83 16.62 68.00
C PRO A 335 -34.33 16.38 67.87
N GLN A 336 -33.71 15.68 68.82
CA GLN A 336 -32.30 15.28 68.77
C GLN A 336 -31.95 14.36 67.59
N LYS A 337 -32.94 13.76 66.91
CA LYS A 337 -32.74 12.90 65.74
C LYS A 337 -32.66 13.65 64.41
N TYR A 338 -32.91 14.97 64.38
CA TYR A 338 -32.76 15.76 63.13
C TYR A 338 -31.34 16.29 62.98
N LYS A 339 -30.74 16.07 61.82
CA LYS A 339 -29.36 16.45 61.51
C LYS A 339 -29.24 17.77 60.76
N LYS A 340 -30.33 18.34 60.27
CA LYS A 340 -30.33 19.62 59.55
C LYS A 340 -31.48 20.52 59.96
N ILE A 341 -31.23 21.83 59.86
CA ILE A 341 -32.26 22.87 59.96
C ILE A 341 -32.22 23.75 58.72
N ARG A 342 -33.33 23.81 58.00
CA ARG A 342 -33.53 24.78 56.92
C ARG A 342 -34.23 26.00 57.48
N ILE A 343 -33.49 27.09 57.61
CA ILE A 343 -33.99 28.39 58.05
C ILE A 343 -34.47 29.16 56.82
N SER A 344 -35.79 29.30 56.70
CA SER A 344 -36.41 30.06 55.60
C SER A 344 -36.35 31.56 55.84
N ALA A 345 -36.44 31.99 57.10
CA ALA A 345 -36.24 33.37 57.50
C ALA A 345 -35.70 33.42 58.94
N LEU A 346 -34.61 34.16 59.13
CA LEU A 346 -34.10 34.59 60.42
C LEU A 346 -33.32 35.87 60.17
N THR A 347 -33.73 36.94 60.83
CA THR A 347 -33.10 38.26 60.68
C THR A 347 -32.79 38.81 62.05
N VAL A 348 -31.56 39.29 62.21
CA VAL A 348 -31.02 39.80 63.47
C VAL A 348 -30.53 41.22 63.23
N ASP A 349 -30.92 42.16 64.09
CA ASP A 349 -30.44 43.54 64.03
C ASP A 349 -29.16 43.67 64.87
N ASP A 350 -28.00 43.69 64.20
CA ASP A 350 -26.69 43.87 64.85
C ASP A 350 -26.38 45.37 65.06
N LEU A 351 -25.78 45.71 66.21
CA LEU A 351 -25.48 47.09 66.60
C LEU A 351 -24.42 47.76 65.71
N THR A 352 -23.61 46.97 65.01
CA THR A 352 -22.45 47.43 64.20
C THR A 352 -22.71 47.25 62.71
N GLU A 353 -23.26 46.10 62.31
CA GLU A 353 -23.44 45.71 60.91
C GLU A 353 -24.87 45.95 60.37
N GLY A 354 -25.80 46.37 61.24
CA GLY A 354 -27.20 46.56 60.90
C GLY A 354 -27.95 45.23 60.75
N GLN A 355 -28.98 45.22 59.91
CA GLN A 355 -29.85 44.05 59.76
C GLN A 355 -29.18 42.93 58.95
N LEU A 356 -28.95 41.77 59.57
CA LEU A 356 -28.31 40.61 58.97
C LEU A 356 -29.30 39.46 58.81
N SER A 357 -29.34 38.86 57.61
CA SER A 357 -30.14 37.65 57.34
C SER A 357 -29.29 36.40 57.52
N LEU A 358 -29.77 35.51 58.37
CA LEU A 358 -29.16 34.21 58.70
C LEU A 358 -29.93 33.04 58.07
N ALA A 359 -30.74 33.29 57.04
CA ALA A 359 -31.40 32.23 56.28
C ALA A 359 -30.36 31.30 55.61
N GLY A 360 -30.70 30.03 55.50
CA GLY A 360 -29.79 29.00 55.00
C GLY A 360 -30.18 27.60 55.48
N GLU A 361 -29.57 26.58 54.90
CA GLU A 361 -29.71 25.19 55.37
C GLU A 361 -28.42 24.79 56.08
N TYR A 362 -28.53 24.52 57.39
CA TYR A 362 -27.38 24.26 58.25
C TYR A 362 -27.43 22.82 58.75
N SER A 363 -26.27 22.18 58.80
CA SER A 363 -26.09 20.95 59.56
C SER A 363 -26.14 21.25 61.06
N VAL A 364 -26.74 20.34 61.82
CA VAL A 364 -26.97 20.46 63.26
C VAL A 364 -26.18 19.37 63.98
N SER A 365 -25.41 19.77 64.99
CA SER A 365 -24.63 18.84 65.82
C SER A 365 -25.48 18.21 66.92
N ASN A 366 -26.43 18.97 67.48
CA ASN A 366 -27.29 18.53 68.57
C ASN A 366 -28.54 19.42 68.67
N ILE A 367 -29.66 18.86 69.10
CA ILE A 367 -30.86 19.60 69.48
C ILE A 367 -31.32 19.16 70.86
N VAL A 368 -31.38 20.11 71.80
CA VAL A 368 -31.90 19.86 73.15
C VAL A 368 -33.25 20.53 73.30
N LYS A 369 -34.26 19.76 73.68
CA LYS A 369 -35.61 20.26 73.96
C LYS A 369 -35.85 20.37 75.45
N THR A 370 -36.32 21.53 75.89
CA THR A 370 -36.74 21.79 77.28
C THR A 370 -38.08 22.53 77.30
N GLY A 371 -38.75 22.58 78.46
CA GLY A 371 -40.04 23.29 78.62
C GLY A 371 -41.24 22.36 78.90
N SER A 372 -42.45 22.88 78.65
CA SER A 372 -43.71 22.18 78.93
C SER A 372 -44.79 22.55 77.89
N SER A 373 -45.93 21.85 77.89
CA SER A 373 -46.97 21.98 76.86
C SER A 373 -47.35 23.44 76.55
N GLY A 374 -47.14 23.86 75.30
CA GLY A 374 -47.44 25.20 74.78
C GLY A 374 -46.31 26.23 74.91
N ALA A 375 -45.19 25.89 75.58
CA ALA A 375 -44.00 26.74 75.71
C ALA A 375 -42.73 25.86 75.73
N TRP A 376 -42.25 25.50 74.55
CA TRP A 376 -41.05 24.68 74.36
C TRP A 376 -39.86 25.54 73.93
N PHE A 377 -38.67 25.18 74.40
CA PHE A 377 -37.41 25.79 73.99
C PHE A 377 -36.53 24.72 73.34
N TYR A 378 -36.06 25.01 72.13
CA TYR A 378 -35.16 24.16 71.36
C TYR A 378 -33.81 24.84 71.25
N GLU A 379 -32.81 24.30 71.92
CA GLU A 379 -31.41 24.71 71.75
C GLU A 379 -30.81 23.89 70.60
N VAL A 380 -30.64 24.55 69.45
CA VAL A 380 -30.11 23.95 68.21
C VAL A 380 -28.66 24.40 68.05
N THR A 381 -27.73 23.47 68.22
CA THR A 381 -26.30 23.73 68.02
C THR A 381 -25.92 23.41 66.58
N LEU A 382 -25.54 24.42 65.80
CA LEU A 382 -25.10 24.23 64.41
C LEU A 382 -23.74 23.51 64.35
N ALA A 383 -23.48 22.81 63.25
CA ALA A 383 -22.19 22.19 62.97
C ALA A 383 -21.10 23.23 62.68
N ALA A 384 -19.83 22.90 62.93
CA ALA A 384 -18.70 23.84 62.93
C ALA A 384 -18.53 24.69 61.64
N ASN A 385 -19.10 24.26 60.52
CA ASN A 385 -19.05 24.95 59.22
C ASN A 385 -20.19 25.96 58.97
N TYR A 386 -21.01 26.29 59.97
CA TYR A 386 -22.17 27.18 59.81
C TYR A 386 -21.83 28.57 59.22
N GLN A 387 -20.63 29.09 59.47
CA GLN A 387 -20.16 30.37 58.90
C GLN A 387 -19.81 30.29 57.41
N GLU A 388 -19.51 29.09 56.89
CA GLU A 388 -19.31 28.86 55.45
C GLU A 388 -20.67 28.82 54.73
N THR A 389 -21.70 28.27 55.37
CA THR A 389 -23.08 28.27 54.85
C THR A 389 -23.65 29.67 54.73
N ASN A 390 -23.40 30.53 55.73
CA ASN A 390 -23.79 31.94 55.67
C ASN A 390 -22.77 32.81 56.41
N ILE A 391 -22.03 33.61 55.64
CA ILE A 391 -20.96 34.47 56.15
C ILE A 391 -21.45 35.52 57.18
N ASN A 392 -22.75 35.83 57.20
CA ASN A 392 -23.32 36.80 58.14
C ASN A 392 -23.22 36.34 59.60
N PHE A 393 -23.13 35.04 59.87
CA PHE A 393 -22.86 34.54 61.23
C PHE A 393 -21.50 35.03 61.77
N GLY A 394 -20.48 35.12 60.92
CA GLY A 394 -19.16 35.65 61.28
C GLY A 394 -19.11 37.19 61.39
N ARG A 395 -20.21 37.88 61.05
CA ARG A 395 -20.35 39.34 61.14
C ARG A 395 -21.11 39.80 62.37
N LEU A 396 -21.73 38.89 63.12
CA LEU A 396 -22.40 39.24 64.38
C LEU A 396 -21.36 39.73 65.40
N SER A 397 -21.56 40.95 65.92
CA SER A 397 -20.67 41.59 66.88
C SER A 397 -20.96 41.18 68.34
N ALA A 398 -22.17 40.69 68.61
CA ALA A 398 -22.62 40.10 69.88
C ALA A 398 -23.80 39.15 69.63
N ASP A 399 -24.24 38.43 70.67
CA ASP A 399 -25.47 37.62 70.61
C ASP A 399 -26.67 38.53 70.29
N GLY A 400 -27.61 38.04 69.48
CA GLY A 400 -28.75 38.82 69.01
C GLY A 400 -30.07 38.06 69.11
N GLU A 401 -31.18 38.75 68.85
CA GLU A 401 -32.52 38.18 68.89
C GLU A 401 -33.21 38.35 67.53
N GLY A 402 -34.02 37.36 67.14
CA GLY A 402 -34.79 37.40 65.91
C GLY A 402 -36.00 36.49 65.94
N ILE A 403 -36.73 36.41 64.82
CA ILE A 403 -37.82 35.44 64.64
C ILE A 403 -37.36 34.43 63.59
N LEU A 404 -37.27 33.16 63.99
CA LEU A 404 -36.96 32.06 63.10
C LEU A 404 -38.24 31.47 62.51
N SER A 405 -38.22 31.25 61.20
CA SER A 405 -39.11 30.33 60.51
C SER A 405 -38.25 29.30 59.81
N GLY A 406 -38.36 28.04 60.22
CA GLY A 406 -37.54 26.97 59.71
C GLY A 406 -38.20 25.60 59.78
N VAL A 407 -37.48 24.63 59.22
CA VAL A 407 -37.91 23.24 59.15
C VAL A 407 -36.72 22.37 59.53
N LEU A 408 -36.90 21.49 60.52
CA LEU A 408 -35.96 20.43 60.82
C LEU A 408 -36.13 19.31 59.79
N THR A 409 -35.00 18.89 59.22
CA THR A 409 -34.93 17.90 58.13
C THR A 409 -33.83 16.88 58.42
N ASP A 410 -33.70 15.85 57.59
CA ASP A 410 -32.63 14.85 57.70
C ASP A 410 -32.67 14.09 59.04
N HIS A 411 -33.79 13.41 59.28
CA HIS A 411 -34.04 12.64 60.50
C HIS A 411 -33.27 11.32 60.50
N ASP A 412 -32.69 10.91 61.63
CA ASP A 412 -31.87 9.70 61.78
C ASP A 412 -32.55 8.37 61.41
N GLU A 413 -33.88 8.36 61.38
CA GLU A 413 -34.67 7.20 60.94
C GLU A 413 -34.88 7.15 59.42
N ASN A 414 -34.49 8.21 58.71
CA ASN A 414 -34.50 8.26 57.26
C ASN A 414 -33.10 7.92 56.72
N ILE A 415 -33.04 7.03 55.72
CA ILE A 415 -31.83 6.63 55.00
C ILE A 415 -31.99 7.16 53.57
N ASP A 416 -31.13 8.09 53.14
CA ASP A 416 -31.25 8.74 51.83
C ASP A 416 -30.22 8.17 50.85
N LEU A 417 -30.70 7.43 49.84
CA LEU A 417 -29.87 6.85 48.79
C LEU A 417 -29.78 7.76 47.55
N SER A 418 -30.30 8.99 47.61
CA SER A 418 -30.23 9.94 46.50
C SER A 418 -28.77 10.36 46.26
N GLY A 419 -28.42 10.61 44.99
CA GLY A 419 -27.04 10.92 44.60
C GLY A 419 -26.78 10.65 43.13
N THR A 420 -25.56 10.91 42.67
CA THR A 420 -25.10 10.60 41.31
C THR A 420 -24.14 9.42 41.33
N TYR A 421 -24.42 8.37 40.56
CA TYR A 421 -23.70 7.10 40.59
C TYR A 421 -23.31 6.65 39.19
N THR A 422 -22.27 5.82 39.06
CA THR A 422 -21.90 5.20 37.78
C THR A 422 -22.58 3.85 37.60
N ILE A 423 -23.16 3.62 36.43
CA ILE A 423 -23.80 2.36 36.05
C ILE A 423 -22.72 1.32 35.71
N SER A 424 -22.77 0.17 36.37
CA SER A 424 -21.94 -1.02 36.12
C SER A 424 -22.57 -1.98 35.10
N SER A 425 -23.90 -2.06 35.10
CA SER A 425 -24.68 -2.78 34.09
C SER A 425 -26.12 -2.31 34.09
N VAL A 426 -26.76 -2.42 32.92
CA VAL A 426 -28.18 -2.13 32.69
C VAL A 426 -28.85 -3.37 32.11
N SER A 427 -30.07 -3.62 32.57
CA SER A 427 -31.00 -4.59 32.01
C SER A 427 -32.38 -3.94 31.92
N GLY A 428 -33.42 -4.67 31.46
CA GLY A 428 -34.76 -4.11 31.34
C GLY A 428 -35.23 -3.45 32.64
N ASN A 429 -35.26 -4.18 33.75
CA ASN A 429 -35.83 -3.69 35.01
C ASN A 429 -34.82 -3.56 36.16
N GLU A 430 -33.52 -3.78 35.90
CA GLU A 430 -32.47 -3.70 36.92
C GLU A 430 -31.27 -2.87 36.43
N ILE A 431 -30.78 -1.98 37.30
CA ILE A 431 -29.51 -1.25 37.17
C ILE A 431 -28.57 -1.74 38.28
N THR A 432 -27.32 -2.05 37.94
CA THR A 432 -26.26 -2.30 38.94
C THR A 432 -25.30 -1.11 38.95
N LEU A 433 -24.97 -0.59 40.13
CA LEU A 433 -24.07 0.55 40.32
C LEU A 433 -22.63 0.11 40.65
N VAL A 434 -21.66 0.94 40.27
CA VAL A 434 -20.25 0.79 40.66
C VAL A 434 -20.03 1.37 42.06
N ASN A 435 -19.79 0.50 43.04
CA ASN A 435 -19.42 0.85 44.42
C ASN A 435 -20.19 2.06 45.03
N PRO A 436 -21.54 2.02 45.10
CA PRO A 436 -22.34 3.17 45.51
C PRO A 436 -22.09 3.61 46.96
N SER A 437 -21.64 2.69 47.84
CA SER A 437 -21.29 3.02 49.23
C SER A 437 -20.05 3.89 49.39
N ALA A 438 -19.15 3.93 48.38
CA ALA A 438 -18.04 4.88 48.37
C ALA A 438 -18.49 6.31 48.03
N VAL A 439 -19.63 6.46 47.35
CA VAL A 439 -20.22 7.75 47.00
C VAL A 439 -21.16 8.23 48.10
N ASN A 440 -22.02 7.35 48.61
CA ASN A 440 -22.96 7.63 49.68
C ASN A 440 -22.95 6.47 50.71
N PRO A 441 -22.43 6.69 51.94
CA PRO A 441 -22.35 5.66 52.98
C PRO A 441 -23.70 5.04 53.40
N ASP A 442 -24.83 5.73 53.18
CA ASP A 442 -26.17 5.25 53.54
C ASP A 442 -26.55 3.95 52.81
N TRP A 443 -25.90 3.65 51.69
CA TRP A 443 -26.04 2.36 50.99
C TRP A 443 -25.62 1.15 51.86
N LEU A 444 -24.77 1.35 52.88
CA LEU A 444 -24.41 0.30 53.84
C LEU A 444 -25.51 0.01 54.86
N LEU A 445 -26.52 0.89 54.97
CA LEU A 445 -27.61 0.78 55.95
C LEU A 445 -28.81 -0.02 55.42
N ILE A 446 -28.81 -0.34 54.12
CA ILE A 446 -29.90 -1.06 53.43
C ILE A 446 -30.17 -2.44 54.07
N ASP A 447 -29.13 -3.13 54.56
CA ASP A 447 -29.27 -4.45 55.18
C ASP A 447 -29.99 -4.41 56.55
N ASN A 448 -30.15 -3.22 57.14
CA ASN A 448 -30.79 -3.00 58.45
C ASN A 448 -32.21 -2.40 58.35
N LEU A 449 -32.81 -2.38 57.16
CA LEU A 449 -34.14 -1.80 56.94
C LEU A 449 -35.26 -2.60 57.61
N THR A 450 -36.22 -1.89 58.22
CA THR A 450 -37.43 -2.51 58.79
C THR A 450 -38.46 -2.85 57.70
N ALA A 451 -39.33 -3.83 57.98
CA ALA A 451 -40.40 -4.21 57.04
C ALA A 451 -41.33 -3.05 56.66
N GLN A 452 -41.55 -2.09 57.58
CA GLN A 452 -42.35 -0.89 57.33
C GLN A 452 -41.62 0.08 56.37
N GLN A 453 -40.32 0.32 56.57
CA GLN A 453 -39.52 1.17 55.68
C GLN A 453 -39.46 0.62 54.25
N ILE A 454 -39.39 -0.71 54.10
CA ILE A 454 -39.43 -1.37 52.79
C ILE A 454 -40.81 -1.17 52.13
N ALA A 455 -41.91 -1.32 52.88
CA ALA A 455 -43.26 -1.13 52.36
C ALA A 455 -43.53 0.32 51.95
N ASP A 456 -43.10 1.30 52.75
CA ASP A 456 -43.27 2.72 52.46
C ASP A 456 -42.52 3.14 51.19
N MET A 457 -41.36 2.54 50.92
CA MET A 457 -40.57 2.82 49.71
C MET A 457 -41.21 2.32 48.42
N LEU A 458 -41.94 1.21 48.44
CA LEU A 458 -42.61 0.69 47.24
C LEU A 458 -43.68 1.66 46.71
N GLY A 459 -44.33 2.42 47.60
CA GLY A 459 -45.31 3.45 47.23
C GLY A 459 -44.71 4.78 46.77
N ARG A 460 -43.39 4.99 46.90
CA ARG A 460 -42.71 6.23 46.54
C ARG A 460 -42.29 6.24 45.08
N SER A 461 -42.38 7.41 44.45
CA SER A 461 -41.90 7.63 43.08
C SER A 461 -40.43 8.07 43.12
N ILE A 462 -39.56 7.20 42.63
CA ILE A 462 -38.12 7.43 42.52
C ILE A 462 -37.80 7.91 41.12
N THR A 463 -37.00 8.97 41.02
CA THR A 463 -36.64 9.57 39.73
C THR A 463 -35.18 9.28 39.39
N PHE A 464 -34.98 8.81 38.16
CA PHE A 464 -33.70 8.53 37.54
C PHE A 464 -33.47 9.54 36.42
N LYS A 465 -32.35 10.25 36.45
CA LYS A 465 -31.96 11.23 35.43
C LYS A 465 -30.59 10.90 34.85
N GLY A 466 -30.40 11.08 33.55
CA GLY A 466 -29.08 11.22 32.95
C GLY A 466 -28.36 12.46 33.46
N THR A 467 -27.04 12.54 33.28
CA THR A 467 -26.23 13.69 33.74
C THR A 467 -25.66 14.49 32.56
N ASP A 468 -25.22 15.72 32.85
CA ASP A 468 -24.54 16.59 31.88
C ASP A 468 -23.10 16.12 31.54
N GLU A 469 -22.67 14.96 32.06
CA GLU A 469 -21.33 14.40 31.94
C GLU A 469 -21.27 13.19 30.99
N ASN A 470 -22.06 13.23 29.92
CA ASN A 470 -22.14 12.20 28.88
C ASN A 470 -20.94 12.20 27.91
N PHE A 471 -19.73 12.11 28.46
CA PHE A 471 -18.51 11.97 27.65
C PHE A 471 -18.43 10.59 27.02
N ILE A 472 -18.21 10.58 25.71
CA ILE A 472 -17.68 9.40 25.02
C ILE A 472 -16.19 9.34 25.36
N GLY A 473 -15.76 8.20 25.94
CA GLY A 473 -14.55 8.01 26.74
C GLY A 473 -13.22 8.52 26.17
N TRP A 474 -12.14 8.36 26.94
CA TRP A 474 -10.82 8.85 26.54
C TRP A 474 -10.22 8.05 25.37
N TYR A 475 -10.05 8.70 24.23
CA TYR A 475 -9.33 8.21 23.07
C TYR A 475 -7.91 8.75 23.04
N TYR A 476 -6.94 7.92 22.68
CA TYR A 476 -5.53 8.30 22.55
C TYR A 476 -5.19 8.50 21.07
N ALA A 477 -4.46 9.57 20.77
CA ALA A 477 -4.10 9.95 19.41
C ALA A 477 -2.74 10.66 19.34
N GLY A 478 -2.22 10.76 18.12
CA GLY A 478 -0.98 11.46 17.82
C GLY A 478 0.30 10.65 17.98
N ASN A 479 1.39 11.30 17.64
CA ASN A 479 2.79 10.89 17.75
C ASN A 479 3.60 12.04 18.37
N GLN A 480 4.92 11.88 18.45
CA GLN A 480 5.80 12.91 19.03
C GLN A 480 5.80 14.24 18.26
N ASP A 481 5.46 14.22 16.96
CA ASP A 481 5.41 15.41 16.09
C ASP A 481 4.01 16.01 15.98
N THR A 482 2.99 15.49 16.66
CA THR A 482 1.62 15.97 16.52
C THR A 482 1.46 17.37 17.08
N GLU A 483 0.82 18.25 16.31
CA GLU A 483 0.65 19.67 16.64
C GLU A 483 -0.84 20.07 16.74
N GLY A 484 -1.76 19.22 16.29
CA GLY A 484 -3.19 19.56 16.22
C GLY A 484 -4.12 18.35 16.11
N MET A 485 -5.43 18.61 16.23
CA MET A 485 -6.50 17.63 16.08
C MET A 485 -7.63 18.14 15.17
N MET A 486 -8.21 17.25 14.37
CA MET A 486 -9.43 17.50 13.59
C MET A 486 -10.48 16.44 13.94
N LEU A 487 -11.66 16.89 14.39
CA LEU A 487 -12.76 16.02 14.84
C LEU A 487 -14.00 16.35 14.04
N ASN A 488 -14.53 15.36 13.32
CA ASN A 488 -15.65 15.52 12.40
C ASN A 488 -16.95 15.01 13.03
N PHE A 489 -18.01 15.81 12.92
CA PHE A 489 -19.34 15.51 13.45
C PHE A 489 -20.37 15.67 12.36
N ILE A 490 -21.38 14.80 12.38
CA ILE A 490 -22.37 14.72 11.32
C ILE A 490 -23.77 14.48 11.89
N ALA A 491 -24.73 15.28 11.44
CA ALA A 491 -26.15 15.08 11.62
C ALA A 491 -26.75 14.74 10.25
N ALA A 492 -26.79 13.45 9.92
CA ALA A 492 -27.17 12.96 8.58
C ALA A 492 -28.59 13.38 8.17
N ASN A 493 -29.50 13.52 9.14
CA ASN A 493 -30.89 13.90 8.90
C ASN A 493 -31.17 15.38 9.21
N GLY A 494 -30.13 16.20 9.37
CA GLY A 494 -30.26 17.60 9.77
C GLY A 494 -30.54 17.80 11.27
N ILE A 495 -30.83 19.05 11.66
CA ILE A 495 -31.07 19.45 13.06
C ILE A 495 -32.30 20.37 13.13
N TYR A 496 -33.48 19.83 13.42
CA TYR A 496 -34.74 20.58 13.41
C TYR A 496 -35.83 19.97 14.29
N GLU A 497 -36.86 20.76 14.59
CA GLU A 497 -38.12 20.30 15.17
C GLU A 497 -39.26 20.91 14.35
N GLU A 498 -40.02 20.08 13.66
CA GLU A 498 -41.02 20.53 12.67
C GLU A 498 -40.39 21.46 11.62
N ASP A 499 -40.82 22.72 11.55
CA ASP A 499 -40.30 23.74 10.64
C ASP A 499 -39.20 24.61 11.27
N ARG A 500 -38.90 24.41 12.56
CA ARG A 500 -37.96 25.23 13.33
C ARG A 500 -36.55 24.63 13.33
N ALA A 501 -35.57 25.43 12.94
CA ALA A 501 -34.17 25.08 13.10
C ALA A 501 -33.81 24.88 14.58
N LYS A 502 -33.03 23.85 14.87
CA LYS A 502 -32.42 23.61 16.17
C LYS A 502 -30.90 23.65 16.04
N GLN A 503 -30.21 23.57 17.17
CA GLN A 503 -28.76 23.54 17.20
C GLN A 503 -28.27 22.42 18.12
N VAL A 504 -27.08 21.91 17.85
CA VAL A 504 -26.38 20.98 18.73
C VAL A 504 -24.99 21.53 19.01
N ALA A 505 -24.67 21.72 20.27
CA ALA A 505 -23.38 22.18 20.75
C ALA A 505 -22.58 21.00 21.30
N VAL A 506 -21.34 20.90 20.84
CA VAL A 506 -20.39 19.84 21.15
C VAL A 506 -19.21 20.44 21.89
N GLU A 507 -18.75 19.76 22.94
CA GLU A 507 -17.55 20.07 23.69
C GLU A 507 -16.57 18.90 23.59
N VAL A 508 -15.30 19.23 23.36
CA VAL A 508 -14.18 18.32 23.31
C VAL A 508 -13.22 18.71 24.42
N GLN A 509 -12.84 17.75 25.23
CA GLN A 509 -11.77 17.92 26.22
C GLN A 509 -10.55 17.11 25.81
N TYR A 510 -9.36 17.69 25.94
CA TYR A 510 -8.11 17.07 25.54
C TYR A 510 -6.96 17.37 26.49
N GLN A 511 -6.01 16.44 26.60
CA GLN A 511 -4.89 16.50 27.53
C GLN A 511 -3.64 15.84 26.93
N GLN A 512 -2.45 16.35 27.25
CA GLN A 512 -1.19 15.75 26.81
C GLN A 512 -0.97 14.37 27.44
N VAL A 513 -0.32 13.49 26.69
CA VAL A 513 0.10 12.16 27.16
C VAL A 513 1.61 12.04 26.96
N ILE A 514 2.33 11.76 28.05
CA ILE A 514 3.78 11.58 28.04
C ILE A 514 4.06 10.16 28.53
N ASN A 515 4.75 9.36 27.71
CA ASN A 515 5.07 7.94 28.02
C ASN A 515 3.83 7.11 28.43
N GLY A 516 2.69 7.35 27.77
CA GLY A 516 1.42 6.68 28.08
C GLY A 516 0.69 7.20 29.32
N VAL A 517 1.25 8.20 30.03
CA VAL A 517 0.65 8.81 31.22
C VAL A 517 0.05 10.18 30.88
N PRO A 518 -1.26 10.39 31.09
CA PRO A 518 -1.88 11.69 30.95
C PRO A 518 -1.29 12.71 31.92
N THR A 519 -0.82 13.84 31.40
CA THR A 519 -0.08 14.86 32.16
C THR A 519 -0.54 16.27 31.77
N GLY A 520 -0.50 17.21 32.71
CA GLY A 520 -0.84 18.62 32.47
C GLY A 520 -2.33 18.93 32.62
N GLU A 521 -2.71 20.15 32.24
CA GLU A 521 -4.09 20.63 32.31
C GLU A 521 -4.97 20.02 31.21
N ILE A 522 -6.28 19.91 31.47
CA ILE A 522 -7.28 19.51 30.49
C ILE A 522 -7.79 20.77 29.79
N TYR A 523 -7.56 20.84 28.48
CA TYR A 523 -8.06 21.91 27.63
C TYR A 523 -9.43 21.54 27.08
N SER A 524 -10.24 22.55 26.75
CA SER A 524 -11.58 22.37 26.18
C SER A 524 -11.74 23.20 24.90
N ALA A 525 -12.36 22.62 23.89
CA ALA A 525 -12.76 23.27 22.65
C ALA A 525 -14.21 22.91 22.34
N GLY A 526 -14.95 23.78 21.65
CA GLY A 526 -16.35 23.54 21.38
C GLY A 526 -16.84 24.14 20.07
N MET A 527 -17.94 23.61 19.58
CA MET A 527 -18.56 23.98 18.32
C MET A 527 -20.08 23.89 18.43
N THR A 528 -20.80 24.75 17.71
CA THR A 528 -22.25 24.64 17.57
C THR A 528 -22.62 24.35 16.13
N MET A 529 -23.26 23.21 15.90
CA MET A 529 -23.86 22.81 14.64
C MET A 529 -25.27 23.41 14.55
N GLN A 530 -25.54 24.19 13.52
CA GLN A 530 -26.84 24.83 13.32
C GLN A 530 -27.60 24.17 12.17
N GLY A 531 -28.84 23.76 12.42
CA GLY A 531 -29.75 23.35 11.38
C GLY A 531 -30.34 24.52 10.60
N ARG A 532 -31.06 24.21 9.52
CA ARG A 532 -31.74 25.18 8.67
C ARG A 532 -33.24 25.00 8.77
N ALA A 533 -33.98 26.09 8.95
CA ALA A 533 -35.44 26.06 9.01
C ALA A 533 -36.01 25.57 7.66
N ASN A 534 -37.06 24.74 7.70
CA ASN A 534 -37.67 24.12 6.52
C ASN A 534 -36.70 23.29 5.65
N SER A 535 -35.61 22.77 6.21
CA SER A 535 -34.66 21.91 5.49
C SER A 535 -34.32 20.67 6.33
N ARG A 536 -34.17 19.54 5.64
CA ARG A 536 -33.73 18.26 6.19
C ARG A 536 -32.32 17.91 5.72
N ASP A 537 -31.59 18.90 5.21
CA ASP A 537 -30.25 18.71 4.70
C ASP A 537 -29.33 18.28 5.83
N GLN A 538 -28.40 17.39 5.51
CA GLN A 538 -27.35 16.98 6.42
C GLN A 538 -26.60 18.19 6.97
N VAL A 539 -26.24 18.14 8.27
CA VAL A 539 -25.38 19.15 8.90
C VAL A 539 -24.07 18.49 9.34
N GLY A 540 -22.95 18.83 8.71
CA GLY A 540 -21.60 18.37 9.05
C GLY A 540 -20.71 19.53 9.49
N ALA A 541 -19.87 19.28 10.49
CA ALA A 541 -18.96 20.31 11.02
C ALA A 541 -17.69 19.67 11.62
N THR A 542 -16.59 20.42 11.57
CA THR A 542 -15.28 19.96 12.06
C THR A 542 -14.73 20.91 13.11
N ILE A 543 -14.34 20.36 14.26
CA ILE A 543 -13.48 21.05 15.24
C ILE A 543 -12.04 20.84 14.79
N ARG A 544 -11.36 21.91 14.37
CA ARG A 544 -9.94 21.90 14.03
C ARG A 544 -9.20 22.78 15.04
N GLU A 545 -8.42 22.14 15.91
CA GLU A 545 -7.73 22.82 17.00
C GLU A 545 -6.23 22.56 16.96
N GLN A 546 -5.45 23.62 17.16
CA GLN A 546 -4.01 23.53 17.36
C GLN A 546 -3.74 23.22 18.83
N LEU A 547 -2.94 22.21 19.11
CA LEU A 547 -2.58 21.84 20.48
C LEU A 547 -1.59 22.88 21.05
N PRO A 548 -1.71 23.23 22.35
CA PRO A 548 -0.76 24.12 23.02
C PRO A 548 0.59 23.45 23.32
N PHE A 549 0.72 22.17 22.97
CA PHE A 549 1.91 21.35 23.14
C PHE A 549 2.12 20.48 21.89
N THR A 550 3.34 19.99 21.69
CA THR A 550 3.65 18.99 20.67
C THR A 550 3.73 17.61 21.31
N GLY A 551 3.09 16.61 20.69
CA GLY A 551 3.19 15.22 21.13
C GLY A 551 1.86 14.49 21.20
N GLN A 552 1.88 13.31 21.81
CA GLN A 552 0.70 12.48 22.00
C GLN A 552 -0.31 13.17 22.93
N PHE A 553 -1.58 12.94 22.65
CA PHE A 553 -2.68 13.48 23.45
C PHE A 553 -3.79 12.44 23.59
N ARG A 554 -4.66 12.68 24.57
CA ARG A 554 -5.95 12.01 24.67
C ARG A 554 -7.06 13.02 24.57
N PHE A 555 -8.20 12.63 24.03
CA PHE A 555 -9.39 13.47 23.93
C PHE A 555 -10.66 12.69 24.26
N ARG A 556 -11.70 13.40 24.67
CA ARG A 556 -13.06 12.89 24.89
C ARG A 556 -14.08 13.93 24.45
N VAL A 557 -15.26 13.51 24.07
CA VAL A 557 -16.26 14.40 23.46
C VAL A 557 -17.62 14.23 24.11
N LYS A 558 -18.36 15.32 24.30
CA LYS A 558 -19.76 15.31 24.72
C LYS A 558 -20.60 16.34 23.99
N ARG A 559 -21.91 16.16 24.01
CA ARG A 559 -22.90 17.20 23.68
C ARG A 559 -23.24 17.99 24.94
N ILE A 560 -23.41 19.30 24.83
CA ILE A 560 -23.61 20.19 26.00
C ILE A 560 -24.97 20.90 26.05
N ASN A 561 -25.77 20.82 24.98
CA ASN A 561 -27.10 21.44 24.96
C ASN A 561 -28.20 20.40 24.77
N ASP A 562 -29.37 20.69 25.32
CA ASP A 562 -30.57 19.86 25.15
C ASP A 562 -31.64 20.61 24.33
N ASN A 563 -32.27 19.91 23.39
CA ASN A 563 -33.37 20.43 22.58
C ASN A 563 -34.75 19.91 23.04
N GLY A 564 -34.78 19.09 24.09
CA GLY A 564 -36.00 18.46 24.64
C GLY A 564 -36.29 17.09 24.02
N ASN A 565 -37.53 16.62 24.17
CA ASN A 565 -37.98 15.28 23.76
C ASN A 565 -39.24 15.31 22.86
N GLY A 566 -39.35 16.33 22.01
CA GLY A 566 -40.47 16.47 21.08
C GLY A 566 -40.56 15.29 20.10
N ALA A 567 -41.76 14.79 19.81
CA ALA A 567 -41.96 13.63 18.94
C ALA A 567 -41.46 13.83 17.49
N ASN A 568 -41.34 15.10 17.05
CA ASN A 568 -40.86 15.50 15.73
C ASN A 568 -39.44 16.11 15.76
N LEU A 569 -38.72 15.95 16.88
CA LEU A 569 -37.35 16.44 17.03
C LEU A 569 -36.38 15.49 16.32
N ILE A 570 -35.54 16.06 15.44
CA ILE A 570 -34.41 15.37 14.80
C ILE A 570 -33.15 16.17 15.14
N ASP A 571 -32.27 15.63 15.98
CA ASP A 571 -31.01 16.27 16.36
C ASP A 571 -29.88 15.26 16.65
N ASP A 572 -29.96 14.11 15.97
CA ASP A 572 -28.99 13.02 16.09
C ASP A 572 -27.65 13.43 15.50
N VAL A 573 -26.67 13.69 16.37
CA VAL A 573 -25.28 13.96 15.97
C VAL A 573 -24.43 12.73 16.25
N VAL A 574 -23.69 12.31 15.22
CA VAL A 574 -22.74 11.20 15.26
C VAL A 574 -21.32 11.75 15.19
N PHE A 575 -20.43 11.17 15.99
CA PHE A 575 -19.00 11.42 15.89
C PHE A 575 -18.41 10.55 14.78
N GLU A 576 -18.09 11.17 13.64
CA GLU A 576 -17.76 10.47 12.39
C GLU A 576 -16.30 9.99 12.37
N SER A 577 -15.36 10.88 12.62
CA SER A 577 -13.93 10.57 12.51
C SER A 577 -13.07 11.55 13.29
N ALA A 578 -11.89 11.09 13.72
CA ALA A 578 -10.88 11.91 14.34
C ALA A 578 -9.53 11.76 13.64
N TYR A 579 -8.81 12.87 13.51
CA TYR A 579 -7.46 12.91 12.97
C TYR A 579 -6.53 13.66 13.92
N SER A 580 -5.34 13.11 14.16
CA SER A 580 -4.21 13.88 14.68
C SER A 580 -3.40 14.42 13.50
N PHE A 581 -2.92 15.65 13.58
CA PHE A 581 -2.20 16.25 12.46
C PHE A 581 -0.98 17.07 12.87
N TYR A 582 -0.08 17.29 11.91
CA TYR A 582 1.02 18.25 12.02
C TYR A 582 1.28 18.90 10.65
N ALA A 583 1.81 20.12 10.64
CA ALA A 583 2.18 20.77 9.39
C ALA A 583 3.45 20.13 8.83
N THR A 584 3.49 19.84 7.51
CA THR A 584 4.72 19.29 6.93
C THR A 584 5.88 20.28 7.10
N LYS A 585 7.03 19.76 7.53
CA LYS A 585 8.28 20.52 7.55
C LYS A 585 8.92 20.59 6.15
N LYS A 586 8.48 19.73 5.22
CA LYS A 586 9.00 19.65 3.86
C LYS A 586 8.17 20.55 2.94
N SER A 587 8.74 21.69 2.56
CA SER A 587 8.09 22.70 1.69
C SER A 587 8.37 22.51 0.20
N ALA A 588 9.36 21.68 -0.17
CA ALA A 588 9.71 21.36 -1.53
C ALA A 588 10.24 19.92 -1.62
N TYR A 589 10.10 19.32 -2.80
CA TYR A 589 10.57 17.98 -3.10
C TYR A 589 11.68 18.09 -4.15
N GLU A 590 12.92 17.78 -3.77
CA GLU A 590 14.11 18.09 -4.57
C GLU A 590 14.11 17.41 -5.95
N HIS A 591 13.55 16.21 -6.02
CA HIS A 591 13.57 15.38 -7.21
C HIS A 591 12.19 15.15 -7.82
N ASP A 592 11.09 15.36 -7.08
CA ASP A 592 9.79 14.80 -7.45
C ASP A 592 8.80 15.88 -7.92
N THR A 593 7.92 15.54 -8.87
CA THR A 593 6.78 16.39 -9.25
C THR A 593 5.58 16.05 -8.37
N VAL A 594 5.12 17.03 -7.60
CA VAL A 594 4.10 16.83 -6.57
C VAL A 594 2.82 17.55 -6.92
N ILE A 595 1.68 16.91 -6.65
CA ILE A 595 0.34 17.47 -6.85
C ILE A 595 -0.34 17.67 -5.50
N ARG A 596 -0.94 18.84 -5.31
CA ARG A 596 -1.90 19.09 -4.24
C ARG A 596 -3.30 19.07 -4.82
N LEU A 597 -4.18 18.32 -4.18
CA LEU A 597 -5.56 18.16 -4.59
C LEU A 597 -6.49 18.43 -3.40
N LYS A 598 -7.52 19.23 -3.67
CA LYS A 598 -8.67 19.50 -2.80
C LYS A 598 -9.92 19.24 -3.62
N ARG A 599 -10.87 18.48 -3.09
CA ARG A 599 -12.14 18.17 -3.75
C ARG A 599 -13.24 17.92 -2.73
N LEU A 600 -14.49 17.85 -3.19
CA LEU A 600 -15.59 17.37 -2.37
C LEU A 600 -15.43 15.86 -2.17
N ALA A 601 -15.69 15.38 -0.95
CA ALA A 601 -15.66 13.95 -0.67
C ALA A 601 -16.84 13.28 -1.39
N ILE A 602 -16.54 12.38 -2.32
CA ILE A 602 -17.53 11.57 -3.00
C ILE A 602 -17.93 10.43 -2.05
N GLY A 603 -19.24 10.20 -1.88
CA GLY A 603 -19.76 9.10 -1.06
C GLY A 603 -19.13 7.76 -1.47
N SER A 604 -19.08 6.80 -0.55
CA SER A 604 -18.37 5.51 -0.65
C SER A 604 -18.91 4.52 -1.71
N GLY A 605 -19.31 5.00 -2.89
CA GLY A 605 -19.72 4.20 -4.03
C GLY A 605 -18.51 3.68 -4.82
N THR A 606 -18.72 2.59 -5.56
CA THR A 606 -17.76 1.70 -6.22
C THR A 606 -16.78 2.34 -7.22
N ASN A 607 -16.87 3.64 -7.47
CA ASN A 607 -15.86 4.38 -8.24
C ASN A 607 -15.00 5.14 -7.24
N ALA A 608 -13.97 4.48 -6.72
CA ALA A 608 -12.93 5.17 -5.97
C ALA A 608 -12.43 6.34 -6.82
N SER A 609 -12.41 7.52 -6.23
CA SER A 609 -11.99 8.76 -6.87
C SER A 609 -10.49 8.65 -7.20
N GLU A 610 -10.20 8.20 -8.43
CA GLU A 610 -8.86 8.02 -8.98
C GLU A 610 -8.45 9.23 -9.81
N LEU A 611 -7.54 10.05 -9.26
CA LEU A 611 -6.85 11.07 -10.05
C LEU A 611 -5.90 10.38 -11.02
N ASN A 612 -6.07 10.64 -12.31
CA ASN A 612 -5.22 10.14 -13.37
C ASN A 612 -4.94 11.22 -14.42
N MET A 613 -3.78 11.15 -15.07
CA MET A 613 -3.42 12.07 -16.14
C MET A 613 -2.34 11.48 -17.06
N PRO A 614 -2.40 11.71 -18.38
CA PRO A 614 -1.26 11.44 -19.25
C PRO A 614 -0.14 12.44 -18.93
N VAL A 615 1.06 11.92 -18.69
CA VAL A 615 2.26 12.74 -18.43
C VAL A 615 3.37 12.34 -19.36
N THR A 616 4.10 13.32 -19.88
CA THR A 616 5.30 13.09 -20.69
C THR A 616 6.55 13.52 -19.93
N ARG A 617 7.54 12.65 -19.84
CA ARG A 617 8.81 12.95 -19.19
C ARG A 617 9.58 14.06 -19.93
N LYS A 618 9.97 15.14 -19.22
CA LYS A 618 10.83 16.21 -19.74
C LYS A 618 12.31 15.89 -19.49
N LEU A 619 13.09 15.67 -20.55
CA LEU A 619 14.51 15.33 -20.48
C LEU A 619 15.40 16.36 -21.19
N PHE A 620 16.69 16.37 -20.87
CA PHE A 620 17.66 17.11 -21.68
C PHE A 620 17.97 16.30 -22.95
N SER A 621 17.92 16.95 -24.10
CA SER A 621 18.36 16.34 -25.35
C SER A 621 19.80 16.73 -25.66
N TYR A 622 20.52 15.83 -26.30
CA TYR A 622 21.89 16.01 -26.77
C TYR A 622 22.00 15.87 -28.29
N ARG A 623 20.87 15.86 -29.03
CA ARG A 623 20.83 15.66 -30.49
C ARG A 623 21.72 16.64 -31.26
N GLY A 624 21.92 17.87 -30.75
CA GLY A 624 22.84 18.86 -31.33
C GLY A 624 24.32 18.69 -30.96
N GLY A 625 24.72 17.57 -30.35
CA GLY A 625 26.06 17.32 -29.82
C GLY A 625 26.37 18.03 -28.49
N VAL A 626 25.48 18.92 -28.04
CA VAL A 626 25.54 19.63 -26.77
C VAL A 626 24.23 19.48 -26.00
N LYS A 627 24.32 19.52 -24.68
CA LYS A 627 23.15 19.47 -23.79
C LYS A 627 22.20 20.64 -24.08
N SER A 628 20.92 20.36 -24.25
CA SER A 628 19.88 21.38 -24.44
C SER A 628 19.78 22.34 -23.24
N ALA A 629 19.43 23.60 -23.51
CA ALA A 629 19.31 24.63 -22.47
C ALA A 629 18.13 24.37 -21.51
N GLN A 630 17.05 23.77 -22.02
CA GLN A 630 15.84 23.41 -21.28
C GLN A 630 15.56 21.93 -21.46
N ARG A 631 14.79 21.37 -20.53
CA ARG A 631 14.24 20.02 -20.66
C ARG A 631 13.05 20.06 -21.62
N ILE A 632 12.93 19.03 -22.47
CA ILE A 632 11.93 18.93 -23.54
C ILE A 632 11.15 17.63 -23.30
N PRO A 633 9.81 17.62 -23.44
CA PRO A 633 9.04 16.37 -23.43
C PRO A 633 9.49 15.48 -24.59
N THR A 634 9.87 14.24 -24.29
CA THR A 634 10.38 13.29 -25.29
C THR A 634 9.97 11.87 -24.99
N ASN A 635 9.60 11.14 -26.04
CA ASN A 635 9.40 9.69 -26.01
C ASN A 635 10.57 8.94 -26.67
N ASN A 636 11.57 9.66 -27.20
CA ASN A 636 12.66 9.04 -27.95
C ASN A 636 13.60 8.29 -27.01
N PHE A 637 13.83 7.00 -27.31
CA PHE A 637 14.70 6.14 -26.50
C PHE A 637 16.11 6.70 -26.31
N ALA A 638 16.66 7.44 -27.27
CA ALA A 638 18.01 7.99 -27.20
C ALA A 638 18.12 9.05 -26.08
N ASP A 639 17.16 9.96 -25.97
CA ASP A 639 17.13 10.93 -24.87
C ASP A 639 16.93 10.22 -23.52
N ILE A 640 16.09 9.18 -23.51
CA ILE A 640 15.75 8.38 -22.32
C ILE A 640 16.98 7.63 -21.79
N ILE A 641 17.66 6.84 -22.63
CA ILE A 641 18.82 6.05 -22.19
C ILE A 641 19.98 6.93 -21.75
N ILE A 642 20.22 8.06 -22.42
CA ILE A 642 21.24 9.04 -22.00
C ILE A 642 20.89 9.57 -20.61
N ASN A 643 19.62 9.87 -20.35
CA ASN A 643 19.22 10.36 -19.03
C ASN A 643 19.34 9.30 -17.93
N VAL A 644 18.88 8.07 -18.19
CA VAL A 644 18.98 6.94 -17.28
C VAL A 644 20.45 6.63 -16.95
N ALA A 645 21.34 6.72 -17.94
CA ALA A 645 22.77 6.52 -17.77
C ALA A 645 23.45 7.61 -16.94
N LEU A 646 23.09 8.88 -17.16
CA LEU A 646 23.64 10.03 -16.45
C LEU A 646 23.05 10.22 -15.04
N ASP A 647 22.00 9.49 -14.68
CA ASP A 647 21.34 9.65 -13.39
C ASP A 647 22.30 9.30 -12.21
N PRO A 648 22.43 10.17 -11.19
CA PRO A 648 23.35 9.95 -10.06
C PRO A 648 23.03 8.74 -9.18
N PHE A 649 21.80 8.23 -9.22
CA PHE A 649 21.34 7.13 -8.39
C PHE A 649 21.27 5.81 -9.18
N ILE A 650 20.97 5.88 -10.48
CA ILE A 650 20.80 4.71 -11.35
C ILE A 650 22.10 4.39 -12.12
N GLY A 651 22.39 5.10 -13.21
CA GLY A 651 23.49 4.75 -14.12
C GLY A 651 24.87 5.22 -13.67
N ARG A 652 24.95 6.40 -13.04
CA ARG A 652 26.19 7.02 -12.52
C ARG A 652 27.30 7.21 -13.56
N PHE A 653 26.95 7.29 -14.84
CA PHE A 653 27.91 7.55 -15.91
C PHE A 653 28.21 9.04 -16.05
N ASN A 654 29.41 9.32 -16.55
CA ASN A 654 29.75 10.62 -17.09
C ASN A 654 29.39 10.67 -18.57
N ILE A 655 29.13 11.87 -19.09
CA ILE A 655 28.77 12.06 -20.50
C ILE A 655 29.83 11.54 -21.47
N SER A 656 31.11 11.50 -21.06
CA SER A 656 32.22 10.96 -21.87
C SER A 656 32.21 9.45 -22.01
N GLU A 657 31.46 8.74 -21.17
CA GLU A 657 31.35 7.27 -21.17
C GLU A 657 30.16 6.78 -22.02
N ILE A 658 29.44 7.71 -22.66
CA ILE A 658 28.26 7.43 -23.48
C ILE A 658 28.54 7.95 -24.89
N ASP A 659 28.39 7.09 -25.91
CA ASP A 659 28.42 7.54 -27.30
C ASP A 659 27.05 8.09 -27.70
N VAL A 660 26.85 9.36 -27.34
CA VAL A 660 25.64 10.12 -27.64
C VAL A 660 25.38 10.21 -29.15
N LEU A 661 26.43 10.38 -29.96
CA LEU A 661 26.28 10.55 -31.41
C LEU A 661 25.73 9.27 -32.03
N SER A 662 26.30 8.12 -31.65
CA SER A 662 25.86 6.81 -32.14
C SER A 662 24.42 6.50 -31.75
N LEU A 663 23.97 6.85 -30.53
CA LEU A 663 22.59 6.64 -30.10
C LEU A 663 21.57 7.41 -30.96
N TYR A 664 21.85 8.67 -31.28
CA TYR A 664 20.97 9.43 -32.18
C TYR A 664 21.06 8.95 -33.64
N ALA A 665 22.24 8.53 -34.10
CA ALA A 665 22.38 7.93 -35.43
C ALA A 665 21.54 6.66 -35.56
N VAL A 666 21.53 5.81 -34.53
CA VAL A 666 20.65 4.63 -34.47
C VAL A 666 19.19 5.03 -34.44
N SER A 667 18.81 6.08 -33.70
CA SER A 667 17.44 6.60 -33.72
C SER A 667 17.01 7.09 -35.10
N ASP A 668 17.86 7.82 -35.81
CA ASP A 668 17.55 8.31 -37.16
C ASP A 668 17.52 7.15 -38.17
N GLU A 669 18.36 6.12 -37.97
CA GLU A 669 18.38 4.90 -38.77
C GLU A 669 17.09 4.08 -38.62
N ILE A 670 16.61 3.87 -37.40
CA ILE A 670 15.34 3.17 -37.12
C ILE A 670 14.18 3.90 -37.78
N GLU A 671 14.11 5.23 -37.60
CA GLU A 671 13.06 6.06 -38.19
C GLU A 671 13.08 5.97 -39.72
N ALA A 672 14.25 6.04 -40.34
CA ALA A 672 14.40 5.88 -41.79
C ALA A 672 14.05 4.46 -42.26
N TYR A 673 14.36 3.43 -41.46
CA TYR A 673 14.08 2.05 -41.82
C TYR A 673 12.58 1.74 -41.78
N PHE A 674 11.87 2.13 -40.73
CA PHE A 674 10.42 1.86 -40.61
C PHE A 674 9.54 2.94 -41.26
N GLY A 675 10.12 4.10 -41.60
CA GLY A 675 9.40 5.24 -42.19
C GLY A 675 8.56 6.03 -41.17
N THR A 676 8.80 5.84 -39.88
CA THR A 676 8.04 6.49 -38.80
C THR A 676 8.87 6.67 -37.54
N SER A 677 8.75 7.84 -36.90
CA SER A 677 9.41 8.12 -35.62
C SER A 677 8.83 7.32 -34.45
N LYS A 678 7.61 6.75 -34.62
CA LYS A 678 6.94 5.93 -33.59
C LYS A 678 7.69 4.66 -33.23
N ALA A 679 8.55 4.16 -34.14
CA ALA A 679 9.40 3.00 -33.89
C ALA A 679 10.52 3.28 -32.86
N CYS A 680 10.80 4.55 -32.56
CA CYS A 680 11.83 5.00 -31.63
C CYS A 680 11.26 5.35 -30.24
N GLU A 681 9.97 5.11 -29.99
CA GLU A 681 9.30 5.49 -28.75
C GLU A 681 9.51 4.46 -27.63
N PHE A 682 9.70 4.93 -26.41
CA PHE A 682 9.69 4.12 -25.20
C PHE A 682 8.89 4.81 -24.09
N ASN A 683 7.81 4.17 -23.64
CA ASN A 683 6.85 4.76 -22.70
C ASN A 683 6.56 3.77 -21.55
N TYR A 684 7.29 3.90 -20.43
CA TYR A 684 7.19 2.96 -19.31
C TYR A 684 7.45 3.63 -17.95
N THR A 685 6.93 3.03 -16.87
CA THR A 685 7.22 3.44 -15.50
C THR A 685 8.11 2.40 -14.82
N PHE A 686 9.30 2.78 -14.37
CA PHE A 686 10.12 1.91 -13.51
C PHE A 686 9.78 2.17 -12.03
N ASP A 687 9.06 1.24 -11.42
CA ASP A 687 8.56 1.32 -10.04
C ASP A 687 9.04 0.17 -9.14
N ASN A 688 9.77 -0.81 -9.69
CA ASN A 688 10.40 -1.87 -8.93
C ASN A 688 11.71 -1.38 -8.30
N LYS A 689 11.85 -1.58 -6.99
CA LYS A 689 13.02 -1.20 -6.19
C LYS A 689 14.29 -2.00 -6.52
N ASN A 690 14.14 -3.18 -7.10
CA ASN A 690 15.25 -4.09 -7.42
C ASN A 690 15.75 -3.94 -8.87
N SER A 691 15.08 -3.14 -9.70
CA SER A 691 15.48 -3.00 -11.10
C SER A 691 16.85 -2.32 -11.23
N SER A 692 17.78 -3.01 -11.88
CA SER A 692 19.12 -2.48 -12.14
C SER A 692 19.16 -1.62 -13.41
N TYR A 693 20.21 -0.80 -13.55
CA TYR A 693 20.46 -0.03 -14.78
C TYR A 693 20.50 -0.91 -16.03
N GLN A 694 21.10 -2.10 -15.94
CA GLN A 694 21.22 -3.02 -17.09
C GLN A 694 19.85 -3.52 -17.56
N GLU A 695 18.98 -3.86 -16.62
CA GLU A 695 17.62 -4.32 -16.92
C GLU A 695 16.80 -3.20 -17.57
N MET A 696 16.93 -1.96 -17.09
CA MET A 696 16.30 -0.80 -17.72
C MET A 696 16.82 -0.56 -19.14
N ALA A 697 18.14 -0.64 -19.34
CA ALA A 697 18.76 -0.44 -20.65
C ALA A 697 18.34 -1.53 -21.64
N PHE A 698 18.21 -2.79 -21.20
CA PHE A 698 17.70 -3.88 -22.03
C PHE A 698 16.24 -3.70 -22.38
N ALA A 699 15.38 -3.33 -21.43
CA ALA A 699 13.97 -3.05 -21.69
C ALA A 699 13.79 -1.90 -22.70
N ILE A 700 14.60 -0.85 -22.61
CA ILE A 700 14.58 0.27 -23.56
C ILE A 700 15.04 -0.20 -24.95
N ALA A 701 16.14 -0.95 -25.04
CA ALA A 701 16.69 -1.41 -26.32
C ALA A 701 15.73 -2.34 -27.07
N GLU A 702 15.11 -3.29 -26.36
CA GLU A 702 14.19 -4.26 -26.93
C GLU A 702 12.95 -3.60 -27.54
N ALA A 703 12.39 -2.60 -26.86
CA ALA A 703 11.24 -1.84 -27.37
C ALA A 703 11.53 -1.15 -28.71
N VAL A 704 12.79 -0.79 -28.98
CA VAL A 704 13.22 -0.10 -30.21
C VAL A 704 14.03 -0.98 -31.15
N PHE A 705 13.80 -2.31 -31.13
CA PHE A 705 14.43 -3.26 -32.06
C PHE A 705 15.97 -3.33 -31.97
N CYS A 706 16.52 -2.90 -30.83
CA CYS A 706 17.95 -2.84 -30.60
C CYS A 706 18.41 -3.88 -29.58
N THR A 707 19.70 -4.20 -29.63
CA THR A 707 20.42 -4.85 -28.52
C THR A 707 21.35 -3.85 -27.86
N ALA A 708 21.28 -3.75 -26.52
CA ALA A 708 22.23 -2.95 -25.75
C ALA A 708 23.53 -3.74 -25.55
N ARG A 709 24.68 -3.11 -25.80
CA ARG A 709 26.01 -3.68 -25.58
C ARG A 709 26.94 -2.66 -24.92
N ARG A 710 27.97 -3.16 -24.24
CA ARG A 710 29.04 -2.33 -23.67
C ARG A 710 30.39 -2.78 -24.22
N GLU A 711 31.07 -1.88 -24.92
CA GLU A 711 32.41 -2.12 -25.48
C GLU A 711 33.35 -1.00 -25.08
N ASN A 712 34.56 -1.37 -24.66
CA ASN A 712 35.60 -0.42 -24.26
C ASN A 712 35.11 0.65 -23.25
N GLY A 713 34.21 0.26 -22.34
CA GLY A 713 33.62 1.13 -21.34
C GLY A 713 32.37 1.92 -21.79
N THR A 714 32.08 1.99 -23.09
CA THR A 714 31.00 2.79 -23.68
C THR A 714 29.80 1.93 -24.06
N HIS A 715 28.58 2.45 -23.91
CA HIS A 715 27.33 1.76 -24.27
C HIS A 715 26.94 2.09 -25.70
N PHE A 716 26.55 1.06 -26.45
CA PHE A 716 26.06 1.18 -27.82
C PHE A 716 24.80 0.37 -27.99
N PHE A 717 23.90 0.86 -28.83
CA PHE A 717 22.70 0.14 -29.24
C PHE A 717 22.94 -0.34 -30.67
N ASN A 718 22.75 -1.62 -30.93
CA ASN A 718 22.83 -2.16 -32.27
C ASN A 718 21.44 -2.45 -32.79
N PHE A 719 21.05 -1.83 -33.91
CA PHE A 719 19.72 -2.02 -34.50
C PHE A 719 19.68 -3.32 -35.33
N GLU A 720 18.70 -4.18 -35.03
CA GLU A 720 18.50 -5.42 -35.77
C GLU A 720 17.68 -5.17 -37.05
N LYS A 721 18.30 -5.47 -38.20
CA LYS A 721 17.69 -5.34 -39.54
C LYS A 721 18.20 -6.42 -40.49
N GLU A 722 17.56 -6.52 -41.65
CA GLU A 722 18.02 -7.34 -42.77
C GLU A 722 19.44 -6.95 -43.22
N THR A 723 20.34 -7.94 -43.35
CA THR A 723 21.74 -7.73 -43.74
C THR A 723 22.14 -8.67 -44.90
N PRO A 724 22.74 -8.15 -45.99
CA PRO A 724 23.04 -8.94 -47.18
C PRO A 724 24.28 -9.82 -47.05
N ASN A 725 25.27 -9.42 -46.22
CA ASN A 725 26.55 -10.13 -46.07
C ASN A 725 26.78 -10.55 -44.60
N SER A 726 27.48 -11.67 -44.39
CA SER A 726 27.89 -12.13 -43.07
C SER A 726 29.16 -11.41 -42.61
N LEU A 727 29.28 -11.20 -41.30
CA LEU A 727 30.41 -10.52 -40.69
C LEU A 727 31.66 -11.38 -40.66
N ILE A 728 31.55 -12.68 -40.33
CA ILE A 728 32.66 -13.63 -40.22
C ILE A 728 32.21 -15.01 -40.74
N LEU A 729 33.16 -15.76 -41.32
CA LEU A 729 33.01 -17.15 -41.75
C LEU A 729 33.65 -18.11 -40.75
N PHE A 730 32.89 -19.08 -40.24
CA PHE A 730 33.38 -20.16 -39.39
C PHE A 730 33.42 -21.49 -40.15
N ASN A 731 34.57 -22.15 -40.17
CA ASN A 731 34.81 -23.46 -40.77
C ASN A 731 35.70 -24.32 -39.83
N HIS A 732 36.08 -25.53 -40.23
CA HIS A 732 36.88 -26.42 -39.39
C HIS A 732 38.27 -25.90 -38.98
N ARG A 733 38.75 -24.77 -39.55
CA ARG A 733 40.04 -24.16 -39.17
C ARG A 733 39.93 -23.25 -37.96
N ASN A 734 38.81 -22.53 -37.82
CA ASN A 734 38.58 -21.59 -36.72
C ASN A 734 37.55 -22.10 -35.69
N MET A 735 36.87 -23.20 -35.99
CA MET A 735 36.07 -23.95 -35.01
C MET A 735 36.90 -25.02 -34.31
N LYS A 736 36.65 -25.21 -33.02
CA LYS A 736 37.26 -26.27 -32.23
C LYS A 736 36.71 -27.64 -32.68
N PRO A 737 37.57 -28.61 -33.00
CA PRO A 737 37.13 -29.94 -33.42
C PRO A 737 36.17 -30.60 -32.42
N GLN A 738 35.19 -31.34 -32.94
CA GLN A 738 34.17 -32.09 -32.16
C GLN A 738 33.22 -31.24 -31.30
N THR A 739 33.16 -29.92 -31.49
CA THR A 739 32.23 -29.04 -30.75
C THR A 739 30.99 -28.65 -31.54
N PHE A 740 31.02 -28.76 -32.87
CA PHE A 740 29.89 -28.39 -33.71
C PHE A 740 28.70 -29.34 -33.55
N ARG A 741 27.54 -28.78 -33.24
CA ARG A 741 26.24 -29.45 -33.16
C ARG A 741 25.27 -28.70 -34.06
N LEU A 742 24.57 -29.45 -34.90
CA LEU A 742 23.46 -28.96 -35.71
C LEU A 742 22.17 -29.60 -35.19
N SER A 743 21.13 -28.80 -35.05
CA SER A 743 19.79 -29.27 -34.72
C SER A 743 18.79 -28.73 -35.74
N ASP A 744 18.10 -29.66 -36.40
CA ASP A 744 17.07 -29.38 -37.39
C ASP A 744 15.70 -29.70 -36.79
N THR A 745 14.79 -28.73 -36.86
CA THR A 745 13.42 -28.83 -36.33
C THR A 745 12.42 -28.88 -37.49
N PHE A 746 11.55 -29.89 -37.50
CA PHE A 746 10.58 -30.13 -38.58
C PHE A 746 9.22 -29.42 -38.36
N GLY A 747 9.12 -28.57 -37.35
CA GLY A 747 7.93 -27.79 -36.97
C GLY A 747 8.29 -26.64 -36.05
N ILE A 748 7.29 -25.93 -35.56
CA ILE A 748 7.47 -24.93 -34.49
C ILE A 748 7.65 -25.70 -33.17
N GLU A 749 8.65 -25.33 -32.37
CA GLU A 749 8.93 -25.95 -31.07
C GLU A 749 7.78 -25.71 -30.09
N ASP A 750 7.57 -26.65 -29.16
CA ASP A 750 6.45 -26.68 -28.20
C ASP A 750 5.04 -26.65 -28.82
N GLU A 751 4.94 -26.93 -30.12
CA GLU A 751 3.68 -26.93 -30.88
C GLU A 751 2.89 -25.63 -30.71
N TYR A 752 3.59 -24.48 -30.60
CA TYR A 752 2.95 -23.18 -30.63
C TYR A 752 2.35 -22.94 -32.03
N ASP A 753 1.04 -22.64 -32.06
CA ASP A 753 0.31 -22.34 -33.28
C ASP A 753 0.47 -20.86 -33.70
N GLY A 754 0.93 -20.01 -32.78
CA GLY A 754 0.96 -18.56 -32.96
C GLY A 754 1.72 -17.79 -31.87
N VAL A 755 1.77 -16.46 -32.04
CA VAL A 755 2.30 -15.51 -31.04
C VAL A 755 1.17 -14.64 -30.53
N GLU A 756 1.13 -14.46 -29.21
CA GLU A 756 0.27 -13.52 -28.51
C GLU A 756 1.13 -12.39 -27.95
N PHE A 757 1.12 -11.23 -28.58
CA PHE A 757 1.94 -10.09 -28.17
C PHE A 757 1.08 -9.10 -27.37
N LYS A 758 1.39 -8.95 -26.09
CA LYS A 758 0.70 -8.02 -25.17
C LYS A 758 1.44 -6.69 -25.11
N TRP A 759 0.69 -5.60 -25.24
CA TRP A 759 1.18 -4.22 -25.20
C TRP A 759 0.11 -3.29 -24.62
N ARG A 760 0.40 -1.99 -24.46
CA ARG A 760 -0.56 -1.02 -23.89
C ARG A 760 -1.08 -0.05 -24.92
N ASP A 761 -2.38 0.03 -25.14
CA ASP A 761 -2.92 0.95 -26.14
C ASP A 761 -3.16 2.35 -25.56
N ALA A 762 -2.29 3.31 -25.90
CA ALA A 762 -2.46 4.70 -25.47
C ALA A 762 -3.74 5.37 -26.01
N SER A 763 -4.36 4.84 -27.07
CA SER A 763 -5.62 5.35 -27.62
C SER A 763 -6.86 4.79 -26.90
N ASP A 764 -6.73 3.64 -26.26
CA ASP A 764 -7.77 2.98 -25.46
C ASP A 764 -7.41 3.06 -23.97
N ASP A 765 -7.17 4.29 -23.48
CA ASP A 765 -6.93 4.59 -22.07
C ASP A 765 -5.77 3.80 -21.41
N TYR A 766 -4.77 3.41 -22.20
CA TYR A 766 -3.64 2.57 -21.77
C TYR A 766 -4.10 1.21 -21.23
N ALA A 767 -5.19 0.67 -21.77
CA ALA A 767 -5.62 -0.71 -21.55
C ALA A 767 -4.62 -1.71 -22.16
N GLU A 768 -4.64 -2.95 -21.66
CA GLU A 768 -3.89 -4.04 -22.28
C GLU A 768 -4.54 -4.41 -23.62
N ALA A 769 -3.76 -4.30 -24.69
CA ALA A 769 -4.12 -4.73 -26.02
C ALA A 769 -3.25 -5.92 -26.42
N VAL A 770 -3.80 -6.78 -27.26
CA VAL A 770 -3.18 -8.05 -27.64
C VAL A 770 -3.21 -8.21 -29.15
N ILE A 771 -2.07 -8.51 -29.75
CA ILE A 771 -1.96 -8.90 -31.16
C ILE A 771 -1.76 -10.41 -31.21
N LYS A 772 -2.67 -11.11 -31.89
CA LYS A 772 -2.60 -12.55 -32.10
C LYS A 772 -2.27 -12.86 -33.55
N LEU A 773 -1.15 -13.53 -33.76
CA LEU A 773 -0.70 -13.96 -35.08
C LEU A 773 -0.64 -15.49 -35.13
N PRO A 774 -0.97 -16.12 -36.28
CA PRO A 774 -1.39 -15.53 -37.56
C PRO A 774 -2.86 -15.09 -37.64
N HIS A 775 -3.74 -15.64 -36.81
CA HIS A 775 -5.15 -15.25 -36.70
C HIS A 775 -5.68 -15.61 -35.31
N ASP A 776 -6.85 -15.09 -34.96
CA ASP A 776 -7.53 -15.41 -33.71
C ASP A 776 -8.07 -16.84 -33.67
N GLY A 777 -8.21 -17.40 -32.46
CA GLY A 777 -8.89 -18.67 -32.20
C GLY A 777 -8.01 -19.93 -32.22
N LEU A 778 -6.68 -19.79 -32.17
CA LEU A 778 -5.76 -20.92 -32.00
C LEU A 778 -5.70 -21.36 -30.54
N ALA A 779 -5.34 -22.62 -30.30
CA ALA A 779 -5.37 -23.23 -28.98
C ALA A 779 -4.11 -22.91 -28.16
N ASN A 780 -2.94 -22.83 -28.81
CA ASN A 780 -1.66 -22.65 -28.14
C ASN A 780 -0.87 -21.46 -28.72
N TYR A 781 -0.95 -20.31 -28.06
CA TYR A 781 -0.11 -19.15 -28.40
C TYR A 781 1.09 -19.07 -27.47
N LYS A 782 2.22 -18.61 -28.01
CA LYS A 782 3.32 -18.13 -27.18
C LYS A 782 3.07 -16.68 -26.79
N THR A 783 2.83 -16.44 -25.50
CA THR A 783 2.64 -15.09 -24.96
C THR A 783 3.97 -14.35 -24.80
N ILE A 784 4.03 -13.13 -25.32
CA ILE A 784 5.16 -12.20 -25.18
C ILE A 784 4.63 -10.91 -24.55
N GLU A 785 5.20 -10.51 -23.43
CA GLU A 785 4.83 -9.29 -22.71
C GLU A 785 5.84 -8.19 -23.01
N SER A 786 5.38 -7.09 -23.61
CA SER A 786 6.25 -5.98 -23.98
C SER A 786 6.28 -4.90 -22.89
N ASN A 787 7.47 -4.38 -22.62
CA ASN A 787 7.67 -3.24 -21.74
C ASN A 787 7.93 -1.99 -22.58
N GLY A 788 7.18 -0.92 -22.33
CA GLY A 788 7.41 0.38 -22.97
C GLY A 788 6.77 0.59 -24.34
N VAL A 789 6.12 -0.42 -24.91
CA VAL A 789 5.43 -0.33 -26.21
C VAL A 789 4.00 0.15 -26.00
N THR A 790 3.69 1.33 -26.55
CA THR A 790 2.37 1.97 -26.34
C THR A 790 1.65 2.39 -27.61
N ASN A 791 2.28 2.20 -28.77
CA ASN A 791 1.70 2.54 -30.05
C ASN A 791 1.49 1.27 -30.91
N PRO A 792 0.41 1.20 -31.69
CA PRO A 792 0.05 -0.01 -32.44
C PRO A 792 1.03 -0.35 -33.55
N VAL A 793 1.71 0.66 -34.12
CA VAL A 793 2.65 0.49 -35.24
C VAL A 793 3.92 -0.24 -34.78
N GLN A 794 4.50 0.18 -33.66
CA GLN A 794 5.65 -0.48 -33.03
C GLN A 794 5.28 -1.90 -32.56
N ALA A 795 4.10 -2.07 -31.95
CA ALA A 795 3.61 -3.38 -31.54
C ALA A 795 3.45 -4.34 -32.72
N HIS A 796 2.94 -3.87 -33.87
CA HIS A 796 2.82 -4.66 -35.10
C HIS A 796 4.18 -5.20 -35.57
N PHE A 797 5.19 -4.33 -35.66
CA PHE A 797 6.53 -4.74 -36.11
C PHE A 797 7.16 -5.80 -35.18
N LEU A 798 7.09 -5.59 -33.86
CA LEU A 798 7.65 -6.53 -32.87
C LEU A 798 6.93 -7.89 -32.93
N ALA A 799 5.59 -7.88 -32.97
CA ALA A 799 4.77 -9.08 -33.04
C ALA A 799 5.05 -9.89 -34.31
N HIS A 800 5.07 -9.23 -35.49
CA HIS A 800 5.35 -9.91 -36.75
C HIS A 800 6.78 -10.42 -36.84
N ARG A 801 7.76 -9.67 -36.32
CA ARG A 801 9.16 -10.13 -36.29
C ARG A 801 9.31 -11.37 -35.41
N ALA A 802 8.69 -11.38 -34.22
CA ALA A 802 8.68 -12.55 -33.33
C ALA A 802 8.02 -13.77 -34.00
N TRP A 803 6.87 -13.57 -34.66
CA TRP A 803 6.17 -14.63 -35.38
C TRP A 803 6.98 -15.17 -36.57
N ASN A 804 7.56 -14.30 -37.40
CA ASN A 804 8.35 -14.71 -38.55
C ASN A 804 9.62 -15.46 -38.12
N LYS A 805 10.29 -15.02 -37.05
CA LYS A 805 11.43 -15.76 -36.46
C LYS A 805 11.02 -17.17 -36.04
N MET A 806 9.90 -17.31 -35.32
CA MET A 806 9.37 -18.61 -34.91
C MET A 806 9.03 -19.52 -36.11
N ARG A 807 8.46 -18.95 -37.17
CA ARG A 807 8.01 -19.71 -38.36
C ARG A 807 9.14 -20.18 -39.27
N PHE A 808 10.17 -19.35 -39.46
CA PHE A 808 11.23 -19.60 -40.43
C PHE A 808 12.53 -20.10 -39.79
N SER A 809 12.71 -19.98 -38.48
CA SER A 809 13.84 -20.58 -37.76
C SER A 809 13.66 -22.09 -37.63
N ARG A 810 14.35 -22.85 -38.50
CA ARG A 810 14.28 -24.33 -38.50
C ARG A 810 15.57 -25.01 -38.11
N LYS A 811 16.68 -24.26 -38.07
CA LYS A 811 17.99 -24.81 -37.71
C LYS A 811 18.62 -23.98 -36.62
N ALA A 812 19.22 -24.66 -35.67
CA ALA A 812 20.06 -24.08 -34.64
C ALA A 812 21.42 -24.78 -34.65
N ILE A 813 22.48 -24.01 -34.40
CA ILE A 813 23.84 -24.50 -34.30
C ILE A 813 24.48 -24.10 -32.98
N GLU A 814 25.37 -24.95 -32.49
CA GLU A 814 26.21 -24.71 -31.32
C GLU A 814 27.63 -25.14 -31.66
N PHE A 815 28.62 -24.30 -31.39
CA PHE A 815 30.03 -24.65 -31.56
C PHE A 815 30.93 -23.82 -30.65
N THR A 816 32.15 -24.29 -30.43
CA THR A 816 33.21 -23.48 -29.81
C THR A 816 34.15 -23.02 -30.91
N ALA A 817 34.44 -21.74 -30.97
CA ALA A 817 35.42 -21.17 -31.92
C ALA A 817 36.57 -20.48 -31.18
N TYR A 818 37.68 -20.31 -31.89
CA TYR A 818 38.88 -19.65 -31.38
C TYR A 818 38.70 -18.12 -31.37
N GLY A 819 39.80 -17.35 -31.35
CA GLY A 819 39.78 -15.90 -31.13
C GLY A 819 38.89 -15.09 -32.10
N GLU A 820 38.54 -15.63 -33.27
CA GLU A 820 37.61 -15.02 -34.21
C GLU A 820 36.19 -14.86 -33.64
N ALA A 821 35.78 -15.73 -32.69
CA ALA A 821 34.48 -15.62 -32.03
C ALA A 821 34.37 -14.38 -31.12
N ASP A 822 35.50 -13.78 -30.71
CA ASP A 822 35.47 -12.57 -29.91
C ASP A 822 35.05 -11.34 -30.73
N LEU A 823 35.17 -11.39 -32.06
CA LEU A 823 34.83 -10.32 -32.99
C LEU A 823 33.34 -10.27 -33.38
N VAL A 824 32.56 -11.30 -33.05
CA VAL A 824 31.13 -11.38 -33.33
C VAL A 824 30.32 -11.24 -32.04
N THR A 825 29.12 -10.69 -32.14
CA THR A 825 28.25 -10.41 -30.99
C THR A 825 26.81 -10.87 -31.24
N ARG A 826 25.94 -10.71 -30.24
CA ARG A 826 24.54 -11.10 -30.33
C ARG A 826 23.85 -10.37 -31.49
N ASN A 827 23.04 -11.11 -32.24
CA ASN A 827 22.34 -10.70 -33.46
C ASN A 827 23.23 -10.38 -34.67
N ASP A 828 24.56 -10.57 -34.59
CA ASP A 828 25.38 -10.49 -35.79
C ASP A 828 25.12 -11.70 -36.70
N ARG A 829 25.09 -11.43 -38.00
CA ARG A 829 24.99 -12.44 -39.04
C ARG A 829 26.36 -13.05 -39.31
N ILE A 830 26.49 -14.35 -39.15
CA ILE A 830 27.71 -15.13 -39.40
C ILE A 830 27.47 -16.18 -40.48
N ALA A 831 28.52 -16.56 -41.19
CA ALA A 831 28.49 -17.73 -42.07
C ALA A 831 29.14 -18.91 -41.34
N VAL A 832 28.48 -20.06 -41.28
CA VAL A 832 29.02 -21.25 -40.60
C VAL A 832 28.88 -22.47 -41.49
N VAL A 833 30.00 -23.16 -41.67
CA VAL A 833 30.10 -24.35 -42.50
C VAL A 833 30.19 -25.58 -41.61
N GLY A 834 29.22 -26.49 -41.73
CA GLY A 834 29.18 -27.74 -40.97
C GLY A 834 29.82 -28.90 -41.74
N ASP A 835 30.87 -29.51 -41.19
CA ASP A 835 31.62 -30.62 -41.82
C ASP A 835 30.94 -32.01 -41.66
N LEU A 836 29.62 -32.06 -41.40
CA LEU A 836 28.91 -33.32 -41.08
C LEU A 836 28.74 -34.26 -42.28
N PHE A 837 28.85 -33.76 -43.52
CA PHE A 837 28.80 -34.55 -44.76
C PHE A 837 29.89 -34.10 -45.72
N LYS A 838 30.49 -35.02 -46.49
CA LYS A 838 31.55 -34.75 -47.48
C LYS A 838 31.22 -33.50 -48.30
N MET A 839 31.99 -32.45 -48.08
CA MET A 839 31.70 -31.10 -48.52
C MET A 839 31.91 -30.87 -50.02
N THR A 840 31.27 -29.79 -50.48
CA THR A 840 31.54 -29.08 -51.75
C THR A 840 32.82 -28.22 -51.67
N GLY A 841 33.62 -28.33 -50.58
CA GLY A 841 34.92 -27.68 -50.37
C GLY A 841 34.89 -26.54 -49.34
N SER A 842 35.79 -26.57 -48.35
CA SER A 842 36.11 -25.45 -47.45
C SER A 842 37.55 -25.57 -46.94
N GLY A 843 38.10 -24.46 -46.43
CA GLY A 843 39.41 -24.44 -45.80
C GLY A 843 40.06 -23.07 -45.90
N GLU A 844 41.31 -23.03 -46.33
CA GLU A 844 42.14 -21.83 -46.46
C GLU A 844 42.72 -21.69 -47.87
N ILE A 845 42.95 -20.44 -48.29
CA ILE A 845 43.62 -20.13 -49.56
C ILE A 845 45.13 -20.22 -49.36
N GLU A 846 45.81 -21.04 -50.17
CA GLU A 846 47.27 -21.18 -50.16
C GLU A 846 47.96 -20.13 -51.03
N SER A 847 47.39 -19.84 -52.21
CA SER A 847 47.92 -18.82 -53.11
C SER A 847 46.84 -18.23 -54.01
N GLN A 848 47.06 -16.98 -54.41
CA GLN A 848 46.22 -16.26 -55.35
C GLN A 848 47.04 -15.78 -56.54
N SER A 849 46.58 -16.10 -57.76
CA SER A 849 47.10 -15.58 -59.02
C SER A 849 45.95 -14.96 -59.83
N ASN A 850 45.75 -13.65 -59.67
CA ASN A 850 44.61 -12.90 -60.22
C ASN A 850 43.26 -13.50 -59.81
N THR A 851 42.54 -14.12 -60.75
CA THR A 851 41.26 -14.80 -60.56
C THR A 851 41.41 -16.28 -60.24
N VAL A 852 42.62 -16.84 -60.25
CA VAL A 852 42.87 -18.24 -59.93
C VAL A 852 43.30 -18.36 -58.46
N LEU A 853 42.60 -19.20 -57.71
CA LEU A 853 42.92 -19.51 -56.31
C LEU A 853 43.39 -20.95 -56.19
N THR A 854 44.44 -21.17 -55.39
CA THR A 854 44.88 -22.50 -54.94
C THR A 854 44.38 -22.72 -53.52
N LEU A 855 43.68 -23.83 -53.32
CA LEU A 855 42.97 -24.21 -52.10
C LEU A 855 43.76 -25.27 -51.33
N ASP A 856 43.69 -25.25 -50.01
CA ASP A 856 44.34 -26.23 -49.12
C ASP A 856 43.74 -27.65 -49.24
N ASN A 857 42.42 -27.72 -49.48
CA ASN A 857 41.68 -28.96 -49.62
C ASN A 857 41.23 -29.18 -51.08
N PRO A 858 41.26 -30.43 -51.58
CA PRO A 858 40.77 -30.72 -52.90
C PRO A 858 39.24 -30.58 -52.96
N VAL A 859 38.74 -30.01 -54.05
CA VAL A 859 37.33 -29.76 -54.31
C VAL A 859 36.88 -30.56 -55.52
N LEU A 860 35.66 -31.08 -55.51
CA LEU A 860 35.06 -31.80 -56.64
C LEU A 860 33.77 -31.09 -57.06
N LEU A 861 33.86 -30.18 -58.03
CA LEU A 861 32.71 -29.44 -58.55
C LEU A 861 32.03 -30.23 -59.68
N ASN A 862 30.70 -30.33 -59.65
CA ASN A 862 29.94 -30.93 -60.72
C ASN A 862 29.70 -29.90 -61.84
N ALA A 863 30.10 -30.22 -63.08
CA ALA A 863 29.94 -29.31 -64.22
C ALA A 863 28.48 -28.93 -64.55
N ALA A 864 27.48 -29.63 -64.00
CA ALA A 864 26.06 -29.32 -64.17
C ALA A 864 25.53 -28.24 -63.20
N ASP A 865 26.26 -27.96 -62.12
CA ASP A 865 25.85 -27.02 -61.07
C ASP A 865 26.70 -25.74 -61.14
N ASN A 866 26.12 -24.60 -60.76
CA ASN A 866 26.84 -23.34 -60.57
C ASN A 866 27.27 -23.21 -59.12
N TYR A 867 28.49 -22.76 -58.86
CA TYR A 867 29.06 -22.62 -57.53
C TYR A 867 29.52 -21.20 -57.25
N ALA A 868 29.42 -20.78 -56.00
CA ALA A 868 29.98 -19.54 -55.49
C ALA A 868 30.94 -19.84 -54.33
N ILE A 869 32.05 -19.11 -54.28
CA ILE A 869 32.98 -19.12 -53.15
C ILE A 869 32.67 -17.95 -52.23
N HIS A 870 32.65 -18.22 -50.93
CA HIS A 870 32.60 -17.24 -49.86
C HIS A 870 34.03 -17.07 -49.34
N LEU A 871 34.59 -15.87 -49.42
CA LEU A 871 35.97 -15.58 -49.05
C LEU A 871 36.00 -14.59 -47.89
N GLN A 872 36.66 -14.94 -46.79
CA GLN A 872 36.87 -13.99 -45.70
C GLN A 872 38.02 -13.03 -46.06
N LEU A 873 37.69 -11.74 -46.14
CA LEU A 873 38.63 -10.66 -46.41
C LEU A 873 39.32 -10.19 -45.13
N LYS A 874 40.43 -9.47 -45.29
CA LYS A 874 41.25 -8.96 -44.16
C LYS A 874 40.53 -7.99 -43.24
N ASP A 875 39.43 -7.38 -43.70
CA ASP A 875 38.61 -6.45 -42.93
C ASP A 875 37.48 -7.17 -42.17
N GLY A 876 37.48 -8.51 -42.20
CA GLY A 876 36.47 -9.37 -41.59
C GLY A 876 35.37 -9.78 -42.55
N SER A 877 35.03 -8.92 -43.53
CA SER A 877 33.87 -9.15 -44.42
C SER A 877 33.99 -10.39 -45.28
N VAL A 878 32.85 -11.01 -45.60
CA VAL A 878 32.79 -12.17 -46.51
C VAL A 878 32.42 -11.69 -47.92
N ASP A 879 33.31 -11.93 -48.88
CA ASP A 879 33.11 -11.64 -50.31
C ASP A 879 32.59 -12.89 -51.03
N VAL A 880 31.45 -12.76 -51.72
CA VAL A 880 30.82 -13.87 -52.46
C VAL A 880 31.09 -13.71 -53.96
N ILE A 881 31.69 -14.73 -54.58
CA ILE A 881 32.13 -14.69 -55.99
C ILE A 881 31.78 -15.98 -56.71
N ASP A 882 31.21 -15.88 -57.91
CA ASP A 882 30.92 -17.05 -58.75
C ASP A 882 32.22 -17.74 -59.22
N ILE A 883 32.20 -19.07 -59.25
CA ILE A 883 33.26 -19.91 -59.79
C ILE A 883 32.97 -20.18 -61.27
N VAL A 884 33.90 -19.79 -62.15
CA VAL A 884 33.78 -19.97 -63.61
C VAL A 884 34.11 -21.39 -64.03
N SER A 885 35.20 -21.94 -63.49
CA SER A 885 35.66 -23.29 -63.83
C SER A 885 36.64 -23.83 -62.79
N GLN A 886 36.64 -25.15 -62.62
CA GLN A 886 37.69 -25.87 -61.90
C GLN A 886 38.85 -26.20 -62.85
N ILE A 887 40.08 -25.80 -62.48
CA ILE A 887 41.29 -26.06 -63.27
C ILE A 887 41.88 -27.43 -62.92
N ASN A 888 41.94 -27.75 -61.63
CA ASN A 888 42.33 -29.05 -61.09
C ASN A 888 41.71 -29.24 -59.69
N ASP A 889 42.00 -30.36 -59.03
CA ASP A 889 41.44 -30.71 -57.73
C ASP A 889 41.64 -29.63 -56.66
N SER A 890 42.70 -28.82 -56.72
CA SER A 890 42.99 -27.77 -55.73
C SER A 890 42.99 -26.35 -56.31
N GLN A 891 42.58 -26.16 -57.58
CA GLN A 891 42.59 -24.84 -58.22
C GLN A 891 41.27 -24.52 -58.91
N ILE A 892 40.76 -23.33 -58.61
CA ILE A 892 39.52 -22.80 -59.15
C ILE A 892 39.75 -21.42 -59.79
N GLN A 893 38.92 -21.08 -60.78
CA GLN A 893 38.91 -19.77 -61.42
C GLN A 893 37.64 -19.01 -61.05
N LEU A 894 37.79 -17.79 -60.54
CA LEU A 894 36.73 -16.88 -60.15
C LEU A 894 36.23 -16.01 -61.31
N ALA A 895 34.98 -15.56 -61.24
CA ALA A 895 34.37 -14.65 -62.22
C ALA A 895 34.96 -13.23 -62.16
N ARG A 896 35.43 -12.81 -60.99
CA ARG A 896 36.11 -11.55 -60.76
C ARG A 896 37.21 -11.70 -59.73
N ILE A 897 38.11 -10.71 -59.67
CA ILE A 897 39.07 -10.60 -58.56
C ILE A 897 38.32 -10.28 -57.25
N PRO A 898 38.80 -10.77 -56.10
CA PRO A 898 38.31 -10.36 -54.78
C PRO A 898 38.38 -8.85 -54.59
N LEU A 899 37.43 -8.29 -53.83
CA LEU A 899 37.35 -6.84 -53.59
C LEU A 899 38.61 -6.28 -52.91
N ILE A 900 39.22 -7.08 -52.05
CA ILE A 900 40.43 -6.74 -51.29
C ILE A 900 41.44 -7.87 -51.48
N PRO A 901 42.77 -7.58 -51.54
CA PRO A 901 43.79 -8.62 -51.58
C PRO A 901 43.64 -9.61 -50.41
N LEU A 902 43.66 -10.90 -50.73
CA LEU A 902 43.55 -11.98 -49.74
C LEU A 902 44.81 -12.06 -48.89
N VAL A 903 44.65 -12.45 -47.63
CA VAL A 903 45.78 -12.77 -46.76
C VAL A 903 46.24 -14.19 -47.08
N VAL A 904 47.44 -14.31 -47.64
CA VAL A 904 48.06 -15.59 -47.98
C VAL A 904 49.48 -15.57 -47.44
N SER A 905 49.78 -16.48 -46.52
CA SER A 905 51.07 -16.52 -45.83
C SER A 905 52.10 -17.30 -46.65
N ASP A 906 53.20 -16.64 -47.00
CA ASP A 906 54.40 -17.27 -47.58
C ASP A 906 55.32 -17.80 -46.45
N GLY A 907 54.74 -18.52 -45.48
CA GLY A 907 55.44 -19.05 -44.30
C GLY A 907 55.53 -18.13 -43.06
N SER A 908 54.77 -17.03 -42.99
CA SER A 908 54.61 -16.19 -41.78
C SER A 908 53.48 -16.67 -40.88
N LYS A 909 53.56 -16.42 -39.55
CA LYS A 909 52.55 -16.78 -38.52
C LYS A 909 51.22 -15.98 -38.62
N VAL A 910 50.63 -15.85 -39.82
CA VAL A 910 49.36 -15.16 -40.06
C VAL A 910 48.37 -16.17 -40.62
N VAL A 911 47.12 -16.14 -40.16
CA VAL A 911 46.04 -17.01 -40.64
C VAL A 911 45.71 -16.64 -42.09
N ASN A 912 45.64 -17.64 -42.98
CA ASN A 912 45.28 -17.43 -44.37
C ASN A 912 43.79 -17.08 -44.51
N ALA A 913 43.40 -16.48 -45.63
CA ALA A 913 42.00 -16.22 -45.93
C ALA A 913 41.22 -17.55 -45.96
N THR A 914 40.17 -17.64 -45.16
CA THR A 914 39.28 -18.81 -45.11
C THR A 914 38.26 -18.76 -46.23
N TYR A 915 37.81 -19.93 -46.67
CA TYR A 915 36.78 -20.04 -47.69
C TYR A 915 35.74 -21.14 -47.43
N SER A 916 34.56 -20.96 -48.01
CA SER A 916 33.54 -22.01 -48.22
C SER A 916 33.05 -21.98 -49.66
N ILE A 917 32.66 -23.13 -50.20
CA ILE A 917 32.04 -23.22 -51.53
C ILE A 917 30.62 -23.77 -51.38
N THR A 918 29.67 -23.01 -51.89
CA THR A 918 28.25 -23.36 -51.91
C THR A 918 27.74 -23.41 -53.35
N LYS A 919 26.61 -24.07 -53.58
CA LYS A 919 25.91 -23.93 -54.85
C LYS A 919 25.32 -22.51 -54.94
N ALA A 920 25.32 -21.92 -56.13
CA ALA A 920 24.88 -20.53 -56.33
C ALA A 920 23.40 -20.29 -55.98
N ASN A 921 22.58 -21.33 -55.85
CA ASN A 921 21.19 -21.27 -55.39
C ASN A 921 21.01 -21.43 -53.87
N GLU A 922 22.08 -21.68 -53.12
CA GLU A 922 22.09 -21.99 -51.69
C GLU A 922 22.97 -21.02 -50.88
N ILE A 923 23.15 -19.78 -51.37
CA ILE A 923 24.06 -18.77 -50.79
C ILE A 923 23.73 -18.45 -49.32
N GLU A 924 22.46 -18.49 -48.92
CA GLU A 924 22.04 -18.24 -47.53
C GLU A 924 21.98 -19.49 -46.65
N SER A 925 22.28 -20.68 -47.19
CA SER A 925 22.17 -21.95 -46.43
C SER A 925 23.16 -22.04 -45.26
N GLU A 926 24.25 -21.27 -45.32
CA GLU A 926 25.29 -21.19 -44.30
C GLU A 926 25.15 -19.96 -43.40
N ALA A 927 24.13 -19.12 -43.56
CA ALA A 927 23.96 -17.91 -42.76
C ALA A 927 23.21 -18.17 -41.44
N TYR A 928 23.74 -17.66 -40.33
CA TYR A 928 23.17 -17.80 -38.98
C TYR A 928 23.21 -16.46 -38.22
N LEU A 929 22.29 -16.26 -37.28
CA LEU A 929 22.23 -15.13 -36.34
C LEU A 929 22.59 -15.59 -34.94
N ILE A 930 23.62 -14.98 -34.36
CA ILE A 930 24.07 -15.30 -33.00
C ILE A 930 22.98 -14.96 -31.99
N GLN A 931 22.63 -15.91 -31.14
CA GLN A 931 21.68 -15.72 -30.04
C GLN A 931 22.40 -15.54 -28.70
N GLU A 932 23.47 -16.30 -28.49
CA GLU A 932 24.28 -16.31 -27.28
C GLU A 932 25.76 -16.52 -27.60
N LYS A 933 26.62 -15.85 -26.82
CA LYS A 933 28.07 -16.05 -26.83
C LYS A 933 28.58 -16.07 -25.40
N SER A 934 29.30 -17.12 -25.04
CA SER A 934 29.81 -17.32 -23.68
C SER A 934 31.29 -17.75 -23.71
N PRO A 935 32.17 -17.13 -22.90
CA PRO A 935 33.58 -17.50 -22.87
C PRO A 935 33.74 -18.92 -22.31
N SER A 936 34.47 -19.78 -23.03
CA SER A 936 34.67 -21.18 -22.64
C SER A 936 36.07 -21.41 -22.06
N ALA A 937 37.10 -20.84 -22.69
CA ALA A 937 38.49 -20.87 -22.22
C ALA A 937 39.27 -19.66 -22.76
N THR A 938 40.56 -19.57 -22.45
CA THR A 938 41.42 -18.51 -22.98
C THR A 938 41.46 -18.58 -24.51
N PHE A 939 40.99 -17.52 -25.19
CA PHE A 939 40.84 -17.45 -26.66
C PHE A 939 39.86 -18.50 -27.25
N GLU A 940 38.90 -18.99 -26.46
CA GLU A 940 37.84 -19.87 -26.94
C GLU A 940 36.47 -19.39 -26.43
N SER A 941 35.53 -19.20 -27.34
CA SER A 941 34.16 -18.77 -27.03
C SER A 941 33.15 -19.78 -27.61
N SER A 942 32.18 -20.17 -26.78
CA SER A 942 31.02 -20.94 -27.20
C SER A 942 30.00 -20.01 -27.84
N VAL A 943 29.49 -20.40 -29.01
CA VAL A 943 28.55 -19.64 -29.83
C VAL A 943 27.32 -20.49 -30.10
N SER A 944 26.16 -19.93 -29.83
CA SER A 944 24.87 -20.49 -30.24
C SER A 944 24.17 -19.55 -31.23
N ALA A 945 23.68 -20.09 -32.33
CA ALA A 945 23.07 -19.30 -33.40
C ALA A 945 21.90 -20.03 -34.06
N ILE A 946 20.95 -19.26 -34.58
CA ILE A 946 19.80 -19.76 -35.36
C ILE A 946 20.01 -19.46 -36.83
N GLN A 947 19.38 -20.21 -37.73
CA GLN A 947 19.47 -19.92 -39.16
C GLN A 947 19.01 -18.49 -39.46
N TYR A 948 19.74 -17.77 -40.30
CA TYR A 948 19.31 -16.48 -40.82
C TYR A 948 18.32 -16.70 -41.97
N ASP A 949 17.25 -15.91 -41.99
CA ASP A 949 16.29 -15.87 -43.10
C ASP A 949 15.80 -14.44 -43.29
N SER A 950 15.88 -13.91 -44.52
CA SER A 950 15.41 -12.55 -44.85
C SER A 950 13.92 -12.36 -44.53
N ARG A 951 13.12 -13.44 -44.54
CA ARG A 951 11.68 -13.40 -44.25
C ARG A 951 11.37 -13.05 -42.79
N TYR A 952 12.34 -13.07 -41.88
CA TYR A 952 12.17 -12.54 -40.53
C TYR A 952 11.71 -11.08 -40.53
N TYR A 953 12.19 -10.30 -41.49
CA TYR A 953 11.95 -8.86 -41.62
C TYR A 953 10.85 -8.50 -42.63
N GLY A 954 10.12 -9.50 -43.13
CA GLY A 954 9.18 -9.32 -44.25
C GLY A 954 8.05 -8.31 -44.01
N ASN A 955 7.72 -8.03 -42.74
CA ASN A 955 6.66 -7.11 -42.32
C ASN A 955 7.18 -5.75 -41.83
N ASP A 956 8.51 -5.54 -41.79
CA ASP A 956 9.08 -4.29 -41.26
C ASP A 956 8.77 -3.07 -42.15
N LYS A 957 8.42 -3.31 -43.42
CA LYS A 957 8.07 -2.26 -44.38
C LYS A 957 6.56 -2.05 -44.51
N ASP A 958 5.75 -2.70 -43.68
CA ASP A 958 4.28 -2.65 -43.78
C ASP A 958 3.74 -1.22 -43.69
N HIS A 959 4.32 -0.37 -42.83
CA HIS A 959 3.92 1.04 -42.72
C HIS A 959 4.27 1.84 -43.98
N ILE A 960 5.50 1.70 -44.50
CA ILE A 960 5.93 2.35 -45.76
C ILE A 960 5.05 1.91 -46.93
N ASN A 961 4.64 0.64 -46.93
CA ASN A 961 3.78 0.04 -47.93
C ASN A 961 2.28 0.37 -47.73
N ASN A 962 1.91 1.16 -46.71
CA ASN A 962 0.54 1.50 -46.33
C ASN A 962 -0.35 0.27 -46.04
N LEU A 963 0.23 -0.76 -45.41
CA LEU A 963 -0.50 -1.94 -44.92
C LEU A 963 -0.98 -1.77 -43.47
N ILE A 964 -0.42 -0.79 -42.73
CA ILE A 964 -0.78 -0.41 -41.36
C ILE A 964 -0.75 1.10 -41.12
#